data_AF-A0A8P4KE22-F1
#
_entry.id   AF-A0A8P4KE22-F1
#
_cell.length_a   1.000
_cell.length_b   1.000
_cell.length_c   1.000
_cell.angle_alpha   90.00
_cell.angle_beta   90.00
_cell.angle_gamma   90.00
#
_symmetry.space_group_name_H-M   'P 1'
#
loop_
_entity.id
_entity.type
_entity.pdbx_description
1 polymer ?
#
loop_
_entity_poly.entity_id
_entity_poly.type
_entity_poly.pdbx_seq_one_letter_code
_entity_poly.pdbx_strand_id
1 'polypeptide(L)'
;MEAMREPLPATIRITGYKSHAKEILHCLKEKYFKDIQELDIDGQKMEAPQPLSWYPDEQAWHTNMSRKIIRKSPLLEKFHQFLVSETESGNISRQEAVSMIPPLLLKIESHHKILDMCAAPGSKTAQLIEMLHADMDVPFPEGFVIANDVDNKRCYLLVHQAKRLNSPCIMVVNHDASCIPTLKIDCSGEKDILFYDRILCDVPCSGDGTMRKNIDVWKKWTTSNSLHLHGLQLRIAVRGVEQLAVGGRMVYSTCSLNPIEDEAVIAALLEKSEGALELADSSADLPGLKWMPGVTSWKLMTKEGQWYSDWSDVPSSRHTQIRPTMFPPKDPEKRASMHLERCMRILPHHQNTGGFFVAVLVKKAPMPWNKRYPKREMEQNSPMWVWGMSVKPAGSPPALKPLPHSEEGGLVPLSGPDRRLSGGPDPHRNSLPPAAKKMKLFGYKEDPFVFLTEDDPVFTTIQSFYDLSPDFPKLNVLTRTHEGKKRHLYMVSKELRNVLLNNSERMKVINTGVKVWSRNSDGEEFGCAFRLAQEGIYTLQPYIRSRIIRVSVEDIKVLLTQENPFLSKLEDDAHAQAKKMVMGSIVLKYIPNPNAPAEPQCPIQLCGWRGKTSIRAFVPRNERFHYLRLLGVEVFRDKQGLGQKQKDEGKEEVEDEVEKDTEEEGAVENEGELDMENGDKNGSSQPKCDSGKQGTSS
;
A
#
# COMPACT_ATOMS: atom_id res chain seq x y z
N MET A 1 -24.11 -8.77 23.22
CA MET A 1 -24.88 -8.56 21.97
C MET A 1 -25.15 -7.08 21.69
N GLU A 2 -25.37 -6.22 22.70
CA GLU A 2 -25.74 -4.81 22.44
C GLU A 2 -24.76 -4.07 21.52
N ALA A 3 -23.45 -4.15 21.79
CA ALA A 3 -22.43 -3.51 20.95
C ALA A 3 -22.46 -3.93 19.46
N MET A 4 -23.05 -5.09 19.11
CA MET A 4 -23.20 -5.50 17.70
C MET A 4 -24.37 -4.81 16.98
N ARG A 5 -25.27 -4.16 17.72
CA ARG A 5 -26.40 -3.36 17.19
C ARG A 5 -26.03 -1.89 16.97
N GLU A 6 -24.94 -1.44 17.58
CA GLU A 6 -24.47 -0.05 17.48
C GLU A 6 -23.54 0.13 16.28
N PRO A 7 -23.66 1.23 15.50
CA PRO A 7 -22.73 1.52 14.41
C PRO A 7 -21.30 1.71 14.93
N LEU A 8 -20.30 1.42 14.10
CA LEU A 8 -18.90 1.69 14.46
C LEU A 8 -18.61 3.20 14.57
N PRO A 9 -17.77 3.62 15.55
CA PRO A 9 -17.15 4.95 15.54
C PRO A 9 -16.39 5.21 14.24
N ALA A 10 -16.47 6.43 13.72
CA ALA A 10 -15.63 6.84 12.61
C ALA A 10 -14.18 6.96 13.10
N THR A 11 -13.25 6.26 12.43
CA THR A 11 -11.83 6.27 12.80
C THR A 11 -10.99 6.89 11.68
N ILE A 12 -10.01 7.72 12.06
CA ILE A 12 -9.03 8.37 11.19
C ILE A 12 -7.61 8.11 11.68
N ARG A 13 -6.64 8.18 10.78
CA ARG A 13 -5.22 7.97 11.06
C ARG A 13 -4.38 8.99 10.29
N ILE A 14 -3.46 9.66 10.94
CA ILE A 14 -2.53 10.62 10.33
C ILE A 14 -1.39 9.84 9.65
N THR A 15 -0.91 10.31 8.50
CA THR A 15 0.14 9.66 7.72
C THR A 15 1.52 9.90 8.34
N GLY A 16 2.04 8.94 9.11
CA GLY A 16 3.08 9.16 10.12
C GLY A 16 4.44 9.67 9.61
N TYR A 17 4.92 9.18 8.46
CA TYR A 17 6.25 9.55 7.92
C TYR A 17 6.31 10.93 7.26
N LYS A 18 5.16 11.56 6.96
CA LYS A 18 5.20 12.91 6.37
C LYS A 18 5.66 13.90 7.43
N SER A 19 6.64 14.75 7.10
CA SER A 19 7.15 15.81 8.00
C SER A 19 6.05 16.72 8.56
N HIS A 20 4.94 16.88 7.82
CA HIS A 20 3.77 17.67 8.23
C HIS A 20 2.86 16.97 9.26
N ALA A 21 3.08 15.68 9.60
CA ALA A 21 2.20 14.90 10.46
C ALA A 21 2.00 15.54 11.86
N LYS A 22 3.06 16.13 12.42
CA LYS A 22 3.01 16.87 13.69
C LYS A 22 2.14 18.13 13.59
N GLU A 23 2.25 18.86 12.48
CA GLU A 23 1.47 20.08 12.23
C GLU A 23 -0.01 19.77 11.96
N ILE A 24 -0.30 18.64 11.30
CA ILE A 24 -1.67 18.13 11.13
C ILE A 24 -2.28 17.75 12.49
N LEU A 25 -1.52 17.06 13.36
CA LEU A 25 -1.95 16.70 14.71
C LEU A 25 -2.15 17.95 15.59
N HIS A 26 -1.27 18.94 15.49
CA HIS A 26 -1.40 20.23 16.16
C HIS A 26 -2.65 20.98 15.70
N CYS A 27 -2.85 21.12 14.38
CA CYS A 27 -4.03 21.77 13.80
C CYS A 27 -5.34 21.06 14.17
N LEU A 28 -5.35 19.73 14.20
CA LEU A 28 -6.49 18.92 14.68
C LEU A 28 -6.83 19.25 16.14
N LYS A 29 -5.84 19.20 17.05
CA LYS A 29 -6.04 19.46 18.48
C LYS A 29 -6.43 20.91 18.78
N GLU A 30 -5.61 21.86 18.31
CA GLU A 30 -5.68 23.26 18.75
C GLU A 30 -6.80 24.06 18.07
N LYS A 31 -7.16 23.70 16.84
CA LYS A 31 -8.27 24.33 16.12
C LYS A 31 -9.54 23.48 16.22
N TYR A 32 -9.56 22.35 15.54
CA TYR A 32 -10.81 21.61 15.35
C TYR A 32 -11.36 20.95 16.62
N PHE A 33 -10.52 20.34 17.47
CA PHE A 33 -11.04 19.61 18.63
C PHE A 33 -11.51 20.54 19.76
N LYS A 34 -10.89 21.72 19.94
CA LYS A 34 -11.38 22.76 20.85
C LYS A 34 -12.72 23.35 20.38
N ASP A 35 -12.80 23.78 19.11
CA ASP A 35 -14.05 24.26 18.49
C ASP A 35 -15.20 23.24 18.64
N ILE A 36 -14.91 21.94 18.54
CA ILE A 36 -15.90 20.87 18.71
C ILE A 36 -16.26 20.66 20.19
N GLN A 37 -15.30 20.73 21.11
CA GLN A 37 -15.56 20.53 22.54
C GLN A 37 -16.37 21.67 23.18
N GLU A 38 -16.36 22.86 22.59
CA GLU A 38 -17.18 24.00 23.03
C GLU A 38 -18.59 24.03 22.42
N LEU A 39 -18.85 23.19 21.41
CA LEU A 39 -20.10 23.18 20.65
C LEU A 39 -21.23 22.38 21.36
N ASP A 40 -22.39 23.01 21.51
CA ASP A 40 -23.65 22.33 21.84
C ASP A 40 -24.52 22.19 20.58
N ILE A 41 -25.17 21.03 20.40
CA ILE A 41 -26.17 20.80 19.36
C ILE A 41 -27.39 20.13 20.01
N ASP A 42 -28.57 20.73 19.83
CA ASP A 42 -29.87 20.27 20.37
C ASP A 42 -29.89 20.06 21.92
N GLY A 43 -29.04 20.76 22.68
CA GLY A 43 -28.90 20.57 24.13
C GLY A 43 -27.97 19.41 24.52
N GLN A 44 -27.17 18.93 23.57
CA GLN A 44 -26.11 17.95 23.81
C GLN A 44 -24.74 18.58 23.49
N LYS A 45 -23.89 18.66 24.51
CA LYS A 45 -22.48 19.03 24.36
C LYS A 45 -21.75 17.98 23.53
N MET A 46 -21.05 18.41 22.48
CA MET A 46 -20.38 17.52 21.54
C MET A 46 -19.12 16.88 22.14
N GLU A 47 -18.96 15.57 21.93
CA GLU A 47 -17.74 14.83 22.25
C GLU A 47 -16.69 15.06 21.15
N ALA A 48 -15.58 15.71 21.50
CA ALA A 48 -14.44 15.85 20.61
C ALA A 48 -13.81 14.47 20.31
N PRO A 49 -13.22 14.25 19.11
CA PRO A 49 -12.54 13.00 18.79
C PRO A 49 -11.50 12.62 19.85
N GLN A 50 -11.39 11.32 20.14
CA GLN A 50 -10.50 10.76 21.15
C GLN A 50 -9.37 9.95 20.51
N PRO A 51 -8.15 9.94 21.08
CA PRO A 51 -7.04 9.16 20.56
C PRO A 51 -7.27 7.67 20.83
N LEU A 52 -6.88 6.80 19.89
CA LEU A 52 -6.83 5.36 20.14
C LEU A 52 -5.66 5.07 21.07
N SER A 53 -5.96 4.71 22.32
CA SER A 53 -5.00 4.59 23.44
C SER A 53 -3.85 3.59 23.25
N TRP A 54 -3.88 2.79 22.18
CA TRP A 54 -2.87 1.80 21.80
C TRP A 54 -2.18 2.10 20.46
N TYR A 55 -2.57 3.16 19.76
CA TYR A 55 -1.90 3.58 18.53
C TYR A 55 -0.75 4.55 18.87
N PRO A 56 0.50 4.32 18.39
CA PRO A 56 1.65 5.17 18.69
C PRO A 56 1.47 6.67 18.39
N ASP A 57 2.15 7.50 19.18
CA ASP A 57 2.30 8.96 19.00
C ASP A 57 0.98 9.74 18.82
N GLU A 58 -0.13 9.20 19.32
CA GLU A 58 -1.48 9.72 19.10
C GLU A 58 -1.81 9.96 17.62
N GLN A 59 -1.29 9.16 16.70
CA GLN A 59 -1.53 9.35 15.26
C GLN A 59 -2.90 8.82 14.79
N ALA A 60 -3.66 8.10 15.62
CA ALA A 60 -4.99 7.59 15.24
C ALA A 60 -6.08 8.00 16.25
N TRP A 61 -7.24 8.40 15.72
CA TRP A 61 -8.34 9.02 16.46
C TRP A 61 -9.67 8.40 16.07
N HIS A 62 -10.62 8.33 17.01
CA HIS A 62 -11.98 7.89 16.76
C HIS A 62 -13.01 8.94 17.22
N THR A 63 -14.19 8.92 16.60
CA THR A 63 -15.31 9.80 16.97
C THR A 63 -16.65 9.14 16.72
N ASN A 64 -17.60 9.44 17.61
CA ASN A 64 -18.99 8.99 17.53
C ASN A 64 -19.87 9.90 16.65
N MET A 65 -19.31 10.97 16.06
CA MET A 65 -20.04 11.94 15.23
C MET A 65 -20.65 11.31 13.97
N SER A 66 -21.98 11.26 13.91
CA SER A 66 -22.71 10.77 12.74
C SER A 66 -22.75 11.78 11.59
N ARG A 67 -22.87 11.29 10.34
CA ARG A 67 -23.10 12.12 9.13
C ARG A 67 -24.28 13.09 9.27
N LYS A 68 -25.29 12.75 10.09
CA LYS A 68 -26.47 13.61 10.34
C LYS A 68 -26.12 14.81 11.23
N ILE A 69 -25.26 14.63 12.24
CA ILE A 69 -24.83 15.70 13.16
C ILE A 69 -23.85 16.63 12.45
N ILE A 70 -22.93 16.09 11.64
CA ILE A 70 -21.95 16.87 10.87
C ILE A 70 -22.62 17.96 10.01
N ARG A 71 -23.78 17.67 9.43
CA ARG A 71 -24.54 18.61 8.58
C ARG A 71 -25.32 19.68 9.36
N LYS A 72 -25.37 19.63 10.70
CA LYS A 72 -26.10 20.61 11.53
C LYS A 72 -25.30 21.88 11.87
N SER A 73 -23.97 21.81 11.87
CA SER A 73 -23.12 22.92 12.29
C SER A 73 -22.10 23.30 11.20
N PRO A 74 -21.95 24.61 10.87
CA PRO A 74 -20.90 25.08 9.97
C PRO A 74 -19.49 24.67 10.41
N LEU A 75 -19.22 24.57 11.72
CA LEU A 75 -17.91 24.13 12.23
C LEU A 75 -17.65 22.64 11.94
N LEU A 76 -18.66 21.79 12.06
CA LEU A 76 -18.55 20.37 11.74
C LEU A 76 -18.44 20.13 10.22
N GLU A 77 -19.10 20.96 9.41
CA GLU A 77 -18.91 20.97 7.95
C GLU A 77 -17.48 21.43 7.58
N LYS A 78 -16.93 22.48 8.23
CA LYS A 78 -15.51 22.87 8.07
C LYS A 78 -14.56 21.70 8.42
N PHE A 79 -14.79 21.02 9.54
CA PHE A 79 -14.01 19.85 9.97
C PHE A 79 -14.14 18.67 8.99
N HIS A 80 -15.33 18.42 8.45
CA HIS A 80 -15.53 17.38 7.45
C HIS A 80 -14.80 17.69 6.14
N GLN A 81 -14.86 18.94 5.65
CA GLN A 81 -14.11 19.37 4.47
C GLN A 81 -12.60 19.30 4.69
N PHE A 82 -12.10 19.59 5.89
CA PHE A 82 -10.71 19.34 6.28
C PHE A 82 -10.33 17.87 6.13
N LEU A 83 -11.07 16.95 6.78
CA LEU A 83 -10.77 15.52 6.73
C LEU A 83 -10.80 14.97 5.30
N VAL A 84 -11.72 15.44 4.45
CA VAL A 84 -11.79 15.08 3.03
C VAL A 84 -10.57 15.63 2.27
N SER A 85 -10.22 16.90 2.44
CA SER A 85 -9.04 17.55 1.83
C SER A 85 -7.73 16.83 2.16
N GLU A 86 -7.53 16.46 3.42
CA GLU A 86 -6.32 15.75 3.87
C GLU A 86 -6.33 14.27 3.46
N THR A 87 -7.50 13.63 3.34
CA THR A 87 -7.64 12.25 2.84
C THR A 87 -7.37 12.15 1.34
N GLU A 88 -7.84 13.12 0.56
CA GLU A 88 -7.51 13.21 -0.88
C GLU A 88 -6.02 13.53 -1.10
N SER A 89 -5.36 14.22 -0.16
CA SER A 89 -3.92 14.53 -0.19
C SER A 89 -3.02 13.42 0.40
N GLY A 90 -3.61 12.33 0.92
CA GLY A 90 -2.86 11.22 1.54
C GLY A 90 -2.14 11.59 2.84
N ASN A 91 -2.63 12.61 3.55
CA ASN A 91 -2.10 13.09 4.83
C ASN A 91 -2.89 12.53 6.02
N ILE A 92 -4.15 12.16 5.77
CA ILE A 92 -5.02 11.39 6.66
C ILE A 92 -5.53 10.17 5.88
N SER A 93 -5.77 9.06 6.59
CA SER A 93 -6.38 7.84 6.08
C SER A 93 -7.60 7.49 6.92
N ARG A 94 -8.75 7.23 6.28
CA ARG A 94 -9.93 6.70 6.95
C ARG A 94 -9.84 5.17 6.98
N GLN A 95 -9.34 4.64 8.09
CA GLN A 95 -9.09 3.21 8.31
C GLN A 95 -9.77 2.78 9.60
N GLU A 96 -10.40 1.60 9.60
CA GLU A 96 -11.06 1.06 10.79
C GLU A 96 -10.04 0.66 11.86
N ALA A 97 -10.32 0.97 13.12
CA ALA A 97 -9.41 0.75 14.26
C ALA A 97 -8.76 -0.65 14.26
N VAL A 98 -9.55 -1.74 14.22
CA VAL A 98 -8.98 -3.11 14.25
C VAL A 98 -8.12 -3.43 13.02
N SER A 99 -8.40 -2.79 11.88
CA SER A 99 -7.60 -2.93 10.66
C SER A 99 -6.25 -2.22 10.75
N MET A 100 -5.94 -1.49 11.84
CA MET A 100 -4.63 -0.88 12.08
C MET A 100 -3.67 -1.80 12.85
N ILE A 101 -4.19 -2.85 13.50
CA ILE A 101 -3.44 -3.70 14.43
C ILE A 101 -2.39 -4.59 13.70
N PRO A 102 -2.70 -5.27 12.58
CA PRO A 102 -1.74 -6.19 11.95
C PRO A 102 -0.43 -5.53 11.45
N PRO A 103 -0.45 -4.33 10.83
CA PRO A 103 0.78 -3.63 10.46
C PRO A 103 1.66 -3.27 11.66
N LEU A 104 1.07 -2.78 12.76
CA LEU A 104 1.82 -2.48 13.99
C LEU A 104 2.51 -3.73 14.55
N LEU A 105 1.76 -4.84 14.60
CA LEU A 105 2.25 -6.14 15.06
C LEU A 105 3.24 -6.83 14.10
N LEU A 106 3.63 -6.21 12.97
CA LEU A 106 4.76 -6.71 12.17
C LEU A 106 6.12 -6.23 12.69
N LYS A 107 6.22 -5.11 13.42
CA LYS A 107 7.50 -4.44 13.76
C LYS A 107 8.37 -4.23 12.51
N ILE A 108 7.96 -3.25 11.70
CA ILE A 108 8.58 -2.88 10.43
C ILE A 108 9.73 -1.90 10.68
N GLU A 109 10.74 -1.96 9.82
CA GLU A 109 11.94 -1.12 9.84
C GLU A 109 12.36 -0.88 8.38
N SER A 110 13.09 0.19 8.10
CA SER A 110 13.31 0.74 6.75
C SER A 110 14.13 -0.14 5.78
N HIS A 111 14.75 -1.22 6.24
CA HIS A 111 15.45 -2.19 5.39
C HIS A 111 14.60 -3.42 5.01
N HIS A 112 13.44 -3.63 5.65
CA HIS A 112 12.67 -4.86 5.52
C HIS A 112 11.99 -5.02 4.15
N LYS A 113 12.00 -6.25 3.64
CA LYS A 113 11.33 -6.69 2.40
C LYS A 113 9.98 -7.27 2.80
N ILE A 114 8.90 -6.61 2.40
CA ILE A 114 7.54 -6.81 2.92
C ILE A 114 6.62 -7.36 1.83
N LEU A 115 5.80 -8.36 2.16
CA LEU A 115 4.73 -8.88 1.29
C LEU A 115 3.36 -8.73 1.96
N ASP A 116 2.44 -8.04 1.29
CA ASP A 116 1.02 -7.99 1.64
C ASP A 116 0.26 -8.94 0.70
N MET A 117 -0.24 -10.05 1.24
CA MET A 117 -0.75 -11.18 0.45
C MET A 117 -2.14 -10.91 -0.16
N CYS A 118 -2.95 -10.07 0.48
CA CYS A 118 -4.37 -9.81 0.15
C CYS A 118 -4.69 -8.33 0.38
N ALA A 119 -3.96 -7.48 -0.34
CA ALA A 119 -3.74 -6.08 -0.02
C ALA A 119 -4.94 -5.14 -0.22
N ALA A 120 -5.83 -5.37 -1.19
CA ALA A 120 -6.84 -4.37 -1.53
C ALA A 120 -7.99 -4.34 -0.50
N PRO A 121 -8.49 -3.16 -0.09
CA PRO A 121 -8.40 -1.86 -0.78
C PRO A 121 -7.13 -1.03 -0.47
N GLY A 122 -6.14 -1.56 0.25
CA GLY A 122 -4.83 -0.92 0.41
C GLY A 122 -4.65 -0.07 1.68
N SER A 123 -5.60 -0.10 2.62
CA SER A 123 -5.47 0.65 3.88
C SER A 123 -4.35 0.10 4.77
N LYS A 124 -4.23 -1.23 4.88
CA LYS A 124 -3.10 -1.88 5.56
C LYS A 124 -1.81 -1.65 4.79
N THR A 125 -1.80 -1.84 3.47
CA THR A 125 -0.62 -1.60 2.61
C THR A 125 -0.09 -0.18 2.71
N ALA A 126 -0.96 0.82 2.78
CA ALA A 126 -0.58 2.21 3.03
C ALA A 126 0.17 2.34 4.37
N GLN A 127 -0.37 1.77 5.45
CA GLN A 127 0.30 1.73 6.75
C GLN A 127 1.64 0.97 6.72
N LEU A 128 1.79 -0.10 5.92
CA LEU A 128 3.08 -0.79 5.72
C LEU A 128 4.12 0.14 5.06
N ILE A 129 3.73 0.91 4.04
CA ILE A 129 4.59 1.90 3.38
C ILE A 129 5.00 3.00 4.37
N GLU A 130 4.06 3.48 5.17
CA GLU A 130 4.32 4.54 6.16
C GLU A 130 5.30 4.09 7.24
N MET A 131 5.17 2.86 7.74
CA MET A 131 6.10 2.30 8.73
C MET A 131 7.47 1.98 8.11
N LEU A 132 7.55 1.67 6.80
CA LEU A 132 8.81 1.50 6.08
C LEU A 132 9.57 2.83 5.91
N HIS A 133 8.86 3.94 5.80
CA HIS A 133 9.41 5.31 5.71
C HIS A 133 9.55 6.00 7.09
N ALA A 134 9.46 5.26 8.21
CA ALA A 134 9.53 5.86 9.54
C ALA A 134 10.91 6.48 9.89
N ASP A 135 11.98 5.98 9.28
CA ASP A 135 13.30 6.64 9.29
C ASP A 135 13.33 7.72 8.20
N MET A 136 13.51 8.96 8.64
CA MET A 136 13.50 10.17 7.79
C MET A 136 14.90 10.74 7.53
N ASP A 137 15.96 10.12 8.07
CA ASP A 137 17.34 10.53 7.81
C ASP A 137 17.87 9.98 6.46
N VAL A 138 17.12 9.06 5.83
CA VAL A 138 17.40 8.50 4.50
C VAL A 138 16.44 9.04 3.41
N PRO A 139 16.91 9.40 2.19
CA PRO A 139 16.05 9.92 1.11
C PRO A 139 14.91 9.00 0.65
N PHE A 140 15.10 7.70 0.80
CA PHE A 140 14.07 6.66 0.70
C PHE A 140 14.61 5.35 1.31
N PRO A 141 13.75 4.47 1.86
CA PRO A 141 14.17 3.21 2.48
C PRO A 141 14.76 2.22 1.48
N GLU A 142 15.68 1.38 1.97
CA GLU A 142 16.26 0.24 1.22
C GLU A 142 15.22 -0.85 0.96
N GLY A 143 14.35 -1.10 1.94
CA GLY A 143 13.29 -2.09 1.88
C GLY A 143 12.15 -1.71 0.91
N PHE A 144 11.13 -2.56 0.84
CA PHE A 144 10.01 -2.37 -0.09
C PHE A 144 8.76 -3.15 0.32
N VAL A 145 7.61 -2.73 -0.23
CA VAL A 145 6.33 -3.44 -0.13
C VAL A 145 5.94 -4.02 -1.48
N ILE A 146 5.76 -5.34 -1.55
CA ILE A 146 5.01 -5.99 -2.64
C ILE A 146 3.58 -6.21 -2.15
N ALA A 147 2.60 -5.72 -2.91
CA ALA A 147 1.20 -5.73 -2.53
C ALA A 147 0.38 -6.53 -3.55
N ASN A 148 -0.15 -7.67 -3.13
CA ASN A 148 -0.85 -8.62 -3.97
C ASN A 148 -2.36 -8.60 -3.72
N ASP A 149 -3.17 -8.56 -4.78
CA ASP A 149 -4.58 -8.96 -4.71
C ASP A 149 -4.94 -9.85 -5.91
N VAL A 150 -5.91 -10.75 -5.74
CA VAL A 150 -6.36 -11.65 -6.80
C VAL A 150 -7.30 -10.96 -7.80
N ASP A 151 -8.03 -9.94 -7.36
CA ASP A 151 -8.93 -9.15 -8.21
C ASP A 151 -8.20 -7.95 -8.82
N ASN A 152 -8.11 -7.95 -10.16
CA ASN A 152 -7.45 -6.91 -10.93
C ASN A 152 -8.16 -5.54 -10.84
N LYS A 153 -9.48 -5.47 -10.67
CA LYS A 153 -10.20 -4.20 -10.44
C LYS A 153 -9.82 -3.62 -9.07
N ARG A 154 -9.79 -4.49 -8.05
CA ARG A 154 -9.33 -4.12 -6.69
C ARG A 154 -7.85 -3.72 -6.65
N CYS A 155 -7.01 -4.26 -7.53
CA CYS A 155 -5.63 -3.80 -7.69
C CYS A 155 -5.57 -2.31 -8.08
N TYR A 156 -6.41 -1.80 -8.99
CA TYR A 156 -6.38 -0.38 -9.34
C TYR A 156 -6.86 0.53 -8.19
N LEU A 157 -7.80 0.08 -7.35
CA LEU A 157 -8.19 0.79 -6.12
C LEU A 157 -7.03 0.88 -5.12
N LEU A 158 -6.32 -0.24 -4.89
CA LEU A 158 -5.09 -0.31 -4.11
C LEU A 158 -4.00 0.62 -4.67
N VAL A 159 -3.84 0.69 -6.00
CA VAL A 159 -2.93 1.64 -6.67
C VAL A 159 -3.33 3.09 -6.42
N HIS A 160 -4.62 3.43 -6.52
CA HIS A 160 -5.10 4.79 -6.23
C HIS A 160 -4.85 5.19 -4.78
N GLN A 161 -5.06 4.29 -3.82
CA GLN A 161 -4.75 4.55 -2.40
C GLN A 161 -3.23 4.69 -2.17
N ALA A 162 -2.41 3.80 -2.71
CA ALA A 162 -0.96 3.82 -2.55
C ALA A 162 -0.30 5.04 -3.23
N LYS A 163 -0.82 5.50 -4.37
CA LYS A 163 -0.30 6.68 -5.09
C LYS A 163 -0.26 7.94 -4.22
N ARG A 164 -1.21 8.12 -3.27
CA ARG A 164 -1.23 9.30 -2.37
C ARG A 164 -0.07 9.34 -1.37
N LEU A 165 0.71 8.27 -1.28
CA LEU A 165 1.94 8.18 -0.49
C LEU A 165 3.22 8.35 -1.33
N ASN A 166 3.14 8.46 -2.66
CA ASN A 166 4.27 8.78 -3.53
C ASN A 166 5.55 7.93 -3.34
N SER A 167 5.45 6.73 -2.77
CA SER A 167 6.61 5.93 -2.41
C SER A 167 7.25 5.25 -3.64
N PRO A 168 8.57 5.39 -3.88
CA PRO A 168 9.29 4.60 -4.87
C PRO A 168 9.45 3.12 -4.45
N CYS A 169 9.10 2.78 -3.20
CA CYS A 169 9.33 1.48 -2.58
C CYS A 169 8.08 0.57 -2.54
N ILE A 170 7.12 0.76 -3.46
CA ILE A 170 5.98 -0.17 -3.64
C ILE A 170 5.87 -0.75 -5.07
N MET A 171 5.48 -2.03 -5.13
CA MET A 171 5.04 -2.72 -6.34
C MET A 171 3.71 -3.44 -6.08
N VAL A 172 2.67 -3.12 -6.86
CA VAL A 172 1.36 -3.77 -6.84
C VAL A 172 1.30 -4.87 -7.89
N VAL A 173 0.87 -6.07 -7.49
CA VAL A 173 0.89 -7.30 -8.30
C VAL A 173 -0.46 -8.02 -8.24
N ASN A 174 -0.76 -8.83 -9.26
CA ASN A 174 -2.05 -9.51 -9.38
C ASN A 174 -1.91 -11.03 -9.53
N HIS A 175 -1.95 -11.76 -8.41
CA HIS A 175 -1.90 -13.22 -8.34
C HIS A 175 -2.86 -13.79 -7.28
N ASP A 176 -3.24 -15.06 -7.41
CA ASP A 176 -3.82 -15.83 -6.31
C ASP A 176 -2.76 -16.02 -5.21
N ALA A 177 -3.05 -15.48 -4.02
CA ALA A 177 -2.15 -15.51 -2.87
C ALA A 177 -1.74 -16.93 -2.45
N SER A 178 -2.57 -17.94 -2.72
CA SER A 178 -2.26 -19.35 -2.41
C SER A 178 -1.26 -19.99 -3.38
N CYS A 179 -0.95 -19.34 -4.52
CA CYS A 179 0.08 -19.77 -5.46
C CYS A 179 1.04 -18.66 -5.94
N ILE A 180 1.10 -17.51 -5.24
CA ILE A 180 1.96 -16.37 -5.56
C ILE A 180 3.42 -16.81 -5.81
N PRO A 181 4.08 -16.41 -6.92
CA PRO A 181 5.35 -17.00 -7.35
C PRO A 181 6.51 -16.75 -6.39
N THR A 182 7.45 -17.70 -6.30
CA THR A 182 8.74 -17.46 -5.65
C THR A 182 9.62 -16.65 -6.60
N LEU A 183 10.02 -15.47 -6.12
CA LEU A 183 10.76 -14.49 -6.90
C LEU A 183 12.28 -14.72 -6.75
N LYS A 184 13.04 -14.16 -7.69
CA LYS A 184 14.51 -14.14 -7.68
C LYS A 184 15.05 -12.73 -7.49
N ILE A 185 16.24 -12.63 -6.92
CA ILE A 185 17.05 -11.40 -6.90
C ILE A 185 18.47 -11.73 -7.34
N ASP A 186 19.15 -10.72 -7.86
CA ASP A 186 20.59 -10.75 -8.08
C ASP A 186 21.29 -10.36 -6.76
N CYS A 187 22.21 -11.18 -6.29
CA CYS A 187 23.09 -10.90 -5.18
C CYS A 187 24.53 -11.11 -5.66
N SER A 188 25.25 -9.99 -5.89
CA SER A 188 26.64 -9.99 -6.33
C SER A 188 26.92 -10.77 -7.63
N GLY A 189 25.94 -10.86 -8.53
CA GLY A 189 26.01 -11.61 -9.79
C GLY A 189 25.33 -12.98 -9.76
N GLU A 190 24.96 -13.50 -8.58
CA GLU A 190 24.27 -14.79 -8.43
C GLU A 190 22.76 -14.62 -8.23
N LYS A 191 21.96 -15.53 -8.83
CA LYS A 191 20.49 -15.44 -8.83
C LYS A 191 19.82 -16.25 -7.73
N ASP A 192 19.88 -15.76 -6.50
CA ASP A 192 19.22 -16.34 -5.32
C ASP A 192 17.68 -16.14 -5.33
N ILE A 193 17.00 -16.74 -4.35
CA ILE A 193 15.57 -16.61 -4.07
C ILE A 193 15.33 -15.39 -3.18
N LEU A 194 14.34 -14.56 -3.55
CA LEU A 194 13.81 -13.55 -2.63
C LEU A 194 12.97 -14.23 -1.54
N PHE A 195 13.40 -14.08 -0.30
CA PHE A 195 12.56 -14.24 0.88
C PHE A 195 12.18 -12.87 1.43
N TYR A 196 11.06 -12.81 2.15
CA TYR A 196 10.54 -11.60 2.78
C TYR A 196 10.76 -11.65 4.29
N ASP A 197 11.16 -10.52 4.89
CA ASP A 197 11.41 -10.42 6.33
C ASP A 197 10.11 -10.21 7.12
N ARG A 198 9.09 -9.65 6.45
CA ARG A 198 7.76 -9.36 6.99
C ARG A 198 6.68 -9.76 6.01
N ILE A 199 5.64 -10.47 6.47
CA ILE A 199 4.50 -10.87 5.63
C ILE A 199 3.18 -10.59 6.34
N LEU A 200 2.28 -9.86 5.67
CA LEU A 200 0.90 -9.66 6.09
C LEU A 200 -0.02 -10.65 5.35
N CYS A 201 -0.73 -11.46 6.13
CA CYS A 201 -1.72 -12.44 5.70
C CYS A 201 -3.11 -12.03 6.25
N ASP A 202 -3.63 -10.90 5.79
CA ASP A 202 -5.01 -10.46 6.06
C ASP A 202 -5.98 -11.22 5.14
N VAL A 203 -6.32 -12.46 5.51
CA VAL A 203 -6.94 -13.42 4.58
C VAL A 203 -8.44 -13.18 4.37
N PRO A 204 -9.00 -13.55 3.19
CA PRO A 204 -10.44 -13.54 2.97
C PRO A 204 -11.20 -14.35 4.03
N CYS A 205 -12.18 -13.71 4.66
CA CYS A 205 -12.86 -14.16 5.88
C CYS A 205 -14.40 -14.07 5.71
N SER A 206 -15.15 -14.85 6.48
CA SER A 206 -16.63 -14.84 6.38
C SER A 206 -17.28 -13.53 6.88
N GLY A 207 -16.54 -12.72 7.64
CA GLY A 207 -16.86 -11.33 7.93
C GLY A 207 -17.77 -11.08 9.12
N ASP A 208 -18.03 -12.07 9.97
CA ASP A 208 -18.85 -11.94 11.19
C ASP A 208 -18.32 -10.90 12.19
N GLY A 209 -17.00 -10.66 12.24
CA GLY A 209 -16.44 -9.54 12.99
C GLY A 209 -16.85 -8.15 12.47
N THR A 210 -17.31 -8.07 11.22
CA THR A 210 -17.70 -6.81 10.54
C THR A 210 -19.19 -6.48 10.62
N MET A 211 -20.00 -7.25 11.36
CA MET A 211 -21.47 -7.08 11.49
C MET A 211 -21.94 -5.67 11.88
N ARG A 212 -21.10 -4.87 12.56
CA ARG A 212 -21.36 -3.46 12.93
C ARG A 212 -21.15 -2.45 11.80
N LYS A 213 -20.47 -2.87 10.74
CA LYS A 213 -20.02 -2.08 9.59
C LYS A 213 -20.79 -2.42 8.33
N ASN A 214 -21.08 -3.72 8.16
CA ASN A 214 -21.71 -4.27 6.99
C ASN A 214 -22.96 -5.06 7.42
N ILE A 215 -24.11 -4.39 7.41
CA ILE A 215 -25.39 -4.92 7.92
C ILE A 215 -25.82 -6.18 7.14
N ASP A 216 -25.43 -6.27 5.86
CA ASP A 216 -25.66 -7.44 5.00
C ASP A 216 -25.10 -8.75 5.55
N VAL A 217 -24.05 -8.71 6.38
CA VAL A 217 -23.46 -9.90 6.99
C VAL A 217 -24.50 -10.64 7.85
N TRP A 218 -25.40 -9.92 8.53
CA TRP A 218 -26.50 -10.53 9.29
C TRP A 218 -27.47 -11.35 8.42
N LYS A 219 -27.65 -10.96 7.15
CA LYS A 219 -28.53 -11.64 6.18
C LYS A 219 -27.79 -12.76 5.41
N LYS A 220 -26.48 -12.60 5.18
CA LYS A 220 -25.68 -13.40 4.23
C LYS A 220 -24.68 -14.38 4.88
N TRP A 221 -24.40 -14.24 6.18
CA TRP A 221 -23.46 -15.13 6.86
C TRP A 221 -24.09 -16.50 7.15
N THR A 222 -23.33 -17.57 6.87
CA THR A 222 -23.65 -18.93 7.33
C THR A 222 -22.36 -19.65 7.74
N THR A 223 -22.45 -20.63 8.63
CA THR A 223 -21.33 -21.51 9.01
C THR A 223 -20.66 -22.18 7.81
N SER A 224 -21.41 -22.46 6.74
CA SER A 224 -20.88 -22.99 5.48
C SER A 224 -19.84 -22.06 4.85
N ASN A 225 -19.95 -20.75 5.03
CA ASN A 225 -19.01 -19.77 4.48
C ASN A 225 -17.61 -20.01 5.08
N SER A 226 -17.52 -20.12 6.41
CA SER A 226 -16.29 -20.41 7.15
C SER A 226 -15.66 -21.75 6.78
N LEU A 227 -16.47 -22.81 6.65
CA LEU A 227 -16.01 -24.15 6.28
C LEU A 227 -15.32 -24.17 4.92
N HIS A 228 -15.87 -23.47 3.93
CA HIS A 228 -15.26 -23.35 2.59
C HIS A 228 -13.99 -22.49 2.60
N LEU A 229 -13.93 -21.44 3.44
CA LEU A 229 -12.80 -20.51 3.50
C LEU A 229 -11.57 -21.08 4.20
N HIS A 230 -11.71 -21.86 5.29
CA HIS A 230 -10.60 -22.48 6.02
C HIS A 230 -9.58 -23.17 5.08
N GLY A 231 -10.09 -23.93 4.10
CA GLY A 231 -9.25 -24.65 3.14
C GLY A 231 -8.48 -23.74 2.17
N LEU A 232 -8.89 -22.49 1.97
CA LEU A 232 -8.17 -21.44 1.23
C LEU A 232 -7.21 -20.69 2.15
N GLN A 233 -7.69 -20.24 3.31
CA GLN A 233 -6.95 -19.50 4.32
C GLN A 233 -5.66 -20.26 4.72
N LEU A 234 -5.76 -21.56 4.98
CA LEU A 234 -4.61 -22.42 5.29
C LEU A 234 -3.61 -22.53 4.12
N ARG A 235 -4.05 -22.51 2.85
CA ARG A 235 -3.11 -22.48 1.71
C ARG A 235 -2.41 -21.14 1.57
N ILE A 236 -3.10 -20.03 1.81
CA ILE A 236 -2.51 -18.68 1.81
C ILE A 236 -1.47 -18.58 2.93
N ALA A 237 -1.80 -19.02 4.16
CA ALA A 237 -0.89 -18.99 5.30
C ALA A 237 0.33 -19.91 5.11
N VAL A 238 0.14 -21.13 4.57
CA VAL A 238 1.23 -22.02 4.13
C VAL A 238 2.11 -21.32 3.09
N ARG A 239 1.53 -20.67 2.08
CA ARG A 239 2.29 -19.99 1.03
C ARG A 239 3.04 -18.76 1.54
N GLY A 240 2.50 -18.07 2.56
CA GLY A 240 3.19 -17.01 3.29
C GLY A 240 4.47 -17.53 3.96
N VAL A 241 4.37 -18.54 4.84
CA VAL A 241 5.55 -19.06 5.57
C VAL A 241 6.58 -19.75 4.67
N GLU A 242 6.19 -20.22 3.49
CA GLU A 242 7.14 -20.68 2.45
C GLU A 242 8.07 -19.56 1.97
N GLN A 243 7.52 -18.35 1.79
CA GLN A 243 8.17 -17.17 1.23
C GLN A 243 8.85 -16.29 2.31
N LEU A 244 8.51 -16.51 3.59
CA LEU A 244 9.10 -15.83 4.74
C LEU A 244 10.57 -16.25 4.95
N ALA A 245 11.44 -15.30 5.29
CA ALA A 245 12.82 -15.57 5.71
C ALA A 245 12.85 -16.32 7.06
N VAL A 246 13.93 -17.07 7.32
CA VAL A 246 14.23 -17.53 8.69
C VAL A 246 14.62 -16.31 9.53
N GLY A 247 14.05 -16.19 10.73
CA GLY A 247 14.04 -14.96 11.53
C GLY A 247 12.89 -14.00 11.20
N GLY A 248 12.22 -14.18 10.06
CA GLY A 248 11.12 -13.33 9.61
C GLY A 248 9.84 -13.48 10.47
N ARG A 249 9.02 -12.42 10.46
CA ARG A 249 7.76 -12.31 11.22
C ARG A 249 6.57 -12.18 10.27
N MET A 250 5.62 -13.10 10.34
CA MET A 250 4.36 -13.07 9.61
C MET A 250 3.21 -12.74 10.56
N VAL A 251 2.29 -11.87 10.15
CA VAL A 251 1.03 -11.66 10.86
C VAL A 251 -0.11 -12.21 10.03
N TYR A 252 -0.81 -13.20 10.57
CA TYR A 252 -2.08 -13.70 10.06
C TYR A 252 -3.20 -12.92 10.74
N SER A 253 -4.17 -12.41 9.97
CA SER A 253 -5.35 -11.76 10.53
C SER A 253 -6.62 -12.10 9.77
N THR A 254 -7.74 -12.11 10.50
CA THR A 254 -9.08 -12.29 9.93
C THR A 254 -10.03 -11.21 10.44
N CYS A 255 -11.05 -10.93 9.63
CA CYS A 255 -12.23 -10.18 10.00
C CYS A 255 -13.35 -11.06 10.61
N SER A 256 -12.99 -12.23 11.14
CA SER A 256 -13.88 -13.21 11.73
C SER A 256 -13.75 -13.23 13.25
N LEU A 257 -14.67 -13.92 13.91
CA LEU A 257 -14.54 -14.40 15.29
C LEU A 257 -14.69 -15.94 15.35
N ASN A 258 -14.74 -16.64 14.21
CA ASN A 258 -14.97 -18.09 14.15
C ASN A 258 -13.65 -18.89 14.27
N PRO A 259 -13.47 -19.73 15.31
CA PRO A 259 -12.25 -20.54 15.49
C PRO A 259 -11.84 -21.41 14.29
N ILE A 260 -12.78 -21.75 13.40
CA ILE A 260 -12.51 -22.51 12.18
C ILE A 260 -11.67 -21.71 11.16
N GLU A 261 -11.82 -20.37 11.12
CA GLU A 261 -11.04 -19.46 10.28
C GLU A 261 -9.80 -18.91 11.01
N ASP A 262 -9.83 -18.99 12.35
CA ASP A 262 -8.85 -18.42 13.26
C ASP A 262 -7.86 -19.49 13.78
N GLU A 263 -8.03 -19.98 15.02
CA GLU A 263 -7.07 -20.90 15.66
C GLU A 263 -6.94 -22.25 14.96
N ALA A 264 -7.97 -22.75 14.25
CA ALA A 264 -7.86 -23.99 13.49
C ALA A 264 -6.88 -23.86 12.31
N VAL A 265 -6.83 -22.69 11.66
CA VAL A 265 -5.85 -22.41 10.59
C VAL A 265 -4.43 -22.30 11.17
N ILE A 266 -4.30 -21.65 12.33
CA ILE A 266 -3.02 -21.50 13.04
C ILE A 266 -2.50 -22.84 13.56
N ALA A 267 -3.32 -23.64 14.23
CA ALA A 267 -2.96 -24.95 14.75
C ALA A 267 -2.52 -25.91 13.64
N ALA A 268 -3.27 -25.96 12.53
CA ALA A 268 -2.91 -26.77 11.36
C ALA A 268 -1.61 -26.31 10.67
N LEU A 269 -1.31 -25.01 10.70
CA LEU A 269 -0.05 -24.46 10.19
C LEU A 269 1.14 -24.79 11.11
N LEU A 270 0.96 -24.67 12.42
CA LEU A 270 1.97 -25.00 13.44
C LEU A 270 2.27 -26.51 13.46
N GLU A 271 1.26 -27.37 13.45
CA GLU A 271 1.42 -28.83 13.42
C GLU A 271 2.22 -29.26 12.18
N LYS A 272 1.86 -28.75 11.00
CA LYS A 272 2.58 -29.01 9.75
C LYS A 272 4.02 -28.48 9.76
N SER A 273 4.33 -27.49 10.61
CA SER A 273 5.67 -26.86 10.65
C SER A 273 6.74 -27.70 11.34
N GLU A 274 6.35 -28.72 12.10
CA GLU A 274 7.28 -29.59 12.86
C GLU A 274 8.25 -28.80 13.77
N GLY A 275 7.79 -27.65 14.30
CA GLY A 275 8.57 -26.75 15.16
C GLY A 275 9.38 -25.67 14.43
N ALA A 276 9.33 -25.61 13.09
CA ALA A 276 9.99 -24.56 12.31
C ALA A 276 9.33 -23.16 12.47
N LEU A 277 8.13 -23.09 13.05
CA LEU A 277 7.31 -21.89 13.22
C LEU A 277 6.76 -21.82 14.65
N GLU A 278 6.84 -20.66 15.30
CA GLU A 278 6.26 -20.41 16.63
C GLU A 278 5.21 -19.30 16.59
N LEU A 279 4.28 -19.29 17.56
CA LEU A 279 3.53 -18.08 17.92
C LEU A 279 4.36 -17.18 18.83
N ALA A 280 4.62 -15.95 18.38
CA ALA A 280 5.31 -14.94 19.15
C ALA A 280 4.36 -14.25 20.14
N ASP A 281 4.78 -14.12 21.40
CA ASP A 281 4.06 -13.28 22.35
C ASP A 281 4.12 -11.82 21.87
N SER A 282 2.95 -11.20 21.76
CA SER A 282 2.75 -9.81 21.32
C SER A 282 1.91 -9.01 22.33
N SER A 283 1.70 -9.54 23.54
CA SER A 283 0.90 -8.94 24.61
C SER A 283 1.37 -7.54 25.01
N ALA A 284 2.68 -7.30 24.98
CA ALA A 284 3.32 -6.02 25.30
C ALA A 284 3.48 -5.08 24.08
N ASP A 285 3.19 -5.54 22.86
CA ASP A 285 3.47 -4.78 21.63
C ASP A 285 2.49 -3.62 21.39
N LEU A 286 1.31 -3.66 22.01
CA LEU A 286 0.25 -2.64 21.90
C LEU A 286 -0.34 -2.31 23.28
N PRO A 287 0.37 -1.52 24.12
CA PRO A 287 -0.11 -1.14 25.44
C PRO A 287 -1.46 -0.41 25.34
N GLY A 288 -2.42 -0.79 26.17
CA GLY A 288 -3.77 -0.20 26.15
C GLY A 288 -4.76 -0.84 25.15
N LEU A 289 -4.35 -1.84 24.36
CA LEU A 289 -5.26 -2.66 23.57
C LEU A 289 -5.90 -3.74 24.46
N LYS A 290 -7.23 -3.87 24.43
CA LYS A 290 -7.97 -4.93 25.13
C LYS A 290 -8.32 -6.05 24.16
N TRP A 291 -7.76 -7.23 24.40
CA TRP A 291 -7.96 -8.45 23.63
C TRP A 291 -8.26 -9.63 24.57
N MET A 292 -8.80 -10.71 24.01
CA MET A 292 -8.92 -12.02 24.65
C MET A 292 -7.87 -12.97 24.08
N PRO A 293 -7.31 -13.90 24.88
CA PRO A 293 -6.45 -14.96 24.36
C PRO A 293 -7.22 -15.88 23.39
N GLY A 294 -6.48 -16.51 22.48
CA GLY A 294 -7.01 -17.50 21.56
C GLY A 294 -7.58 -18.74 22.27
N VAL A 295 -8.56 -19.38 21.63
CA VAL A 295 -9.22 -20.57 22.20
C VAL A 295 -8.46 -21.85 21.88
N THR A 296 -8.22 -22.67 22.90
CA THR A 296 -7.57 -24.00 22.78
C THR A 296 -8.56 -25.15 22.56
N SER A 297 -9.86 -24.85 22.51
CA SER A 297 -10.93 -25.82 22.31
C SER A 297 -12.15 -25.14 21.69
N TRP A 298 -12.68 -25.73 20.63
CA TRP A 298 -13.86 -25.26 19.91
C TRP A 298 -14.66 -26.45 19.38
N LYS A 299 -15.86 -26.18 18.85
CA LYS A 299 -16.72 -27.17 18.18
C LYS A 299 -17.14 -26.64 16.81
N LEU A 300 -17.48 -27.54 15.90
CA LEU A 300 -17.86 -27.21 14.54
C LEU A 300 -19.38 -27.32 14.37
N MET A 301 -20.05 -26.27 13.90
CA MET A 301 -21.48 -26.29 13.58
C MET A 301 -21.71 -26.30 12.07
N THR A 302 -22.64 -27.12 11.58
CA THR A 302 -23.05 -27.12 10.17
C THR A 302 -24.07 -26.01 9.87
N LYS A 303 -24.53 -25.90 8.61
CA LYS A 303 -25.62 -24.98 8.24
C LYS A 303 -26.97 -25.42 8.82
N GLU A 304 -27.12 -26.70 9.15
CA GLU A 304 -28.33 -27.30 9.72
C GLU A 304 -28.34 -27.27 11.26
N GLY A 305 -27.41 -26.56 11.90
CA GLY A 305 -27.32 -26.43 13.36
C GLY A 305 -26.74 -27.66 14.08
N GLN A 306 -26.28 -28.68 13.35
CA GLN A 306 -25.66 -29.86 13.93
C GLN A 306 -24.23 -29.54 14.39
N TRP A 307 -23.89 -29.94 15.63
CA TRP A 307 -22.56 -29.74 16.21
C TRP A 307 -21.73 -31.04 16.20
N TYR A 308 -20.46 -30.92 15.85
CA TYR A 308 -19.44 -31.97 15.94
C TYR A 308 -18.33 -31.54 16.91
N SER A 309 -17.83 -32.46 17.72
CA SER A 309 -16.74 -32.19 18.68
C SER A 309 -15.42 -32.82 18.25
N ASP A 310 -15.47 -33.96 17.55
CA ASP A 310 -14.33 -34.61 16.91
C ASP A 310 -14.60 -34.88 15.42
N TRP A 311 -13.53 -35.05 14.64
CA TRP A 311 -13.58 -35.56 13.27
C TRP A 311 -14.22 -36.96 13.16
N SER A 312 -14.07 -37.82 14.16
CA SER A 312 -14.70 -39.15 14.20
C SER A 312 -16.22 -39.10 14.14
N ASP A 313 -16.82 -38.00 14.61
CA ASP A 313 -18.25 -37.80 14.68
C ASP A 313 -18.84 -37.44 13.30
N VAL A 314 -18.00 -37.01 12.35
CA VAL A 314 -18.39 -36.44 11.07
C VAL A 314 -18.74 -37.55 10.06
N PRO A 315 -19.97 -37.62 9.52
CA PRO A 315 -20.34 -38.61 8.51
C PRO A 315 -19.52 -38.48 7.22
N SER A 316 -19.17 -39.61 6.61
CA SER A 316 -18.33 -39.68 5.41
C SER A 316 -18.84 -38.84 4.23
N SER A 317 -20.16 -38.61 4.16
CA SER A 317 -20.79 -37.73 3.16
C SER A 317 -20.39 -36.25 3.27
N ARG A 318 -19.88 -35.81 4.43
CA ARG A 318 -19.43 -34.43 4.68
C ARG A 318 -17.90 -34.27 4.65
N HIS A 319 -17.11 -35.34 4.44
CA HIS A 319 -15.64 -35.31 4.46
C HIS A 319 -14.98 -34.48 3.35
N THR A 320 -15.75 -34.02 2.36
CA THR A 320 -15.32 -33.07 1.33
C THR A 320 -15.37 -31.61 1.80
N GLN A 321 -16.32 -31.29 2.69
CA GLN A 321 -16.56 -29.96 3.23
C GLN A 321 -15.82 -29.75 4.55
N ILE A 322 -16.04 -30.66 5.50
CA ILE A 322 -15.39 -30.67 6.82
C ILE A 322 -14.06 -31.43 6.69
N ARG A 323 -13.03 -31.00 7.44
CA ARG A 323 -11.67 -31.57 7.40
C ARG A 323 -11.11 -31.80 8.81
N PRO A 324 -10.18 -32.74 9.02
CA PRO A 324 -9.52 -32.94 10.31
C PRO A 324 -8.88 -31.65 10.88
N THR A 325 -8.29 -30.83 10.00
CA THR A 325 -7.65 -29.53 10.34
C THR A 325 -8.60 -28.47 10.89
N MET A 326 -9.91 -28.71 10.88
CA MET A 326 -10.92 -27.81 11.44
C MET A 326 -11.18 -28.05 12.94
N PHE A 327 -10.63 -29.12 13.53
CA PHE A 327 -10.82 -29.50 14.93
C PHE A 327 -9.58 -29.17 15.77
N PRO A 328 -9.71 -29.02 17.10
CA PRO A 328 -8.55 -28.86 17.98
C PRO A 328 -7.59 -30.06 17.87
N PRO A 329 -6.26 -29.85 18.00
CA PRO A 329 -5.31 -30.95 18.07
C PRO A 329 -5.65 -31.92 19.22
N LYS A 330 -5.75 -33.21 18.90
CA LYS A 330 -6.14 -34.26 19.86
C LYS A 330 -5.11 -34.49 20.97
N ASP A 331 -3.85 -34.25 20.65
CA ASP A 331 -2.68 -34.43 21.50
C ASP A 331 -2.57 -33.25 22.49
N PRO A 332 -2.76 -33.45 23.81
CA PRO A 332 -2.78 -32.36 24.77
C PRO A 332 -1.42 -31.66 24.91
N GLU A 333 -0.31 -32.40 24.74
CA GLU A 333 1.05 -31.87 24.89
C GLU A 333 1.41 -30.99 23.69
N LYS A 334 1.16 -31.47 22.46
CA LYS A 334 1.32 -30.66 21.25
C LYS A 334 0.46 -29.39 21.30
N ARG A 335 -0.81 -29.53 21.71
CA ARG A 335 -1.74 -28.40 21.85
C ARG A 335 -1.25 -27.36 22.85
N ALA A 336 -0.62 -27.78 23.95
CA ALA A 336 0.02 -26.86 24.89
C ALA A 336 1.26 -26.19 24.28
N SER A 337 2.13 -26.94 23.59
CA SER A 337 3.34 -26.38 22.94
C SER A 337 3.06 -25.39 21.80
N MET A 338 1.84 -25.44 21.21
CA MET A 338 1.44 -24.49 20.17
C MET A 338 1.22 -23.06 20.70
N HIS A 339 0.97 -22.89 22.00
CA HIS A 339 0.72 -21.59 22.63
C HIS A 339 -0.40 -20.75 21.97
N LEU A 340 -1.53 -21.39 21.64
CA LEU A 340 -2.68 -20.74 20.96
C LEU A 340 -3.28 -19.58 21.77
N GLU A 341 -3.06 -19.53 23.09
CA GLU A 341 -3.41 -18.40 23.95
C GLU A 341 -2.72 -17.08 23.56
N ARG A 342 -1.61 -17.13 22.82
CA ARG A 342 -0.90 -15.95 22.28
C ARG A 342 -1.61 -15.31 21.08
N CYS A 343 -2.58 -15.99 20.48
CA CYS A 343 -3.44 -15.37 19.47
C CYS A 343 -4.34 -14.31 20.11
N MET A 344 -4.60 -13.22 19.41
CA MET A 344 -5.30 -12.05 19.92
C MET A 344 -6.70 -11.94 19.31
N ARG A 345 -7.74 -12.11 20.13
CA ARG A 345 -9.15 -11.90 19.76
C ARG A 345 -9.62 -10.52 20.22
N ILE A 346 -9.83 -9.59 19.30
CA ILE A 346 -10.35 -8.26 19.58
C ILE A 346 -11.88 -8.34 19.51
N LEU A 347 -12.55 -8.10 20.64
CA LEU A 347 -14.00 -8.22 20.76
C LEU A 347 -14.68 -6.82 20.74
N PRO A 348 -15.76 -6.61 19.95
CA PRO A 348 -16.37 -5.30 19.73
C PRO A 348 -16.71 -4.50 21.01
N HIS A 349 -17.12 -5.21 22.06
CA HIS A 349 -17.60 -4.63 23.31
C HIS A 349 -16.47 -4.23 24.30
N HIS A 350 -15.20 -4.53 24.00
CA HIS A 350 -14.08 -4.19 24.90
C HIS A 350 -13.64 -2.72 24.79
N GLN A 351 -13.63 -2.18 23.56
CA GLN A 351 -13.19 -0.81 23.23
C GLN A 351 -14.03 -0.16 22.11
N ASN A 352 -15.30 -0.57 21.96
CA ASN A 352 -16.22 -0.05 20.94
C ASN A 352 -15.70 -0.22 19.49
N THR A 353 -15.13 -1.38 19.17
CA THR A 353 -14.47 -1.68 17.90
C THR A 353 -15.30 -2.60 17.00
N GLY A 354 -14.76 -2.96 15.82
CA GLY A 354 -15.14 -4.19 15.11
C GLY A 354 -14.62 -5.44 15.84
N GLY A 355 -15.01 -6.62 15.35
CA GLY A 355 -14.47 -7.91 15.76
C GLY A 355 -13.34 -8.34 14.84
N PHE A 356 -12.26 -8.89 15.41
CA PHE A 356 -11.04 -9.17 14.64
C PHE A 356 -10.17 -10.23 15.32
N PHE A 357 -9.44 -11.01 14.53
CA PHE A 357 -8.46 -11.99 14.99
C PHE A 357 -7.07 -11.65 14.45
N VAL A 358 -6.03 -11.81 15.28
CA VAL A 358 -4.63 -11.66 14.87
C VAL A 358 -3.76 -12.74 15.52
N ALA A 359 -2.88 -13.35 14.73
CA ALA A 359 -1.88 -14.29 15.18
C ALA A 359 -0.51 -13.91 14.61
N VAL A 360 0.50 -13.79 15.48
CA VAL A 360 1.86 -13.35 15.13
C VAL A 360 2.79 -14.56 15.13
N LEU A 361 3.37 -14.88 13.97
CA LEU A 361 4.14 -16.09 13.74
C LEU A 361 5.59 -15.73 13.39
N VAL A 362 6.57 -16.43 13.99
CA VAL A 362 8.00 -16.26 13.71
C VAL A 362 8.61 -17.57 13.25
N LYS A 363 9.37 -17.52 12.16
CA LYS A 363 9.97 -18.71 11.53
C LYS A 363 11.39 -18.94 12.02
N LYS A 364 11.62 -20.00 12.79
CA LYS A 364 12.93 -20.35 13.37
C LYS A 364 13.81 -21.20 12.45
N ALA A 365 13.20 -21.96 11.55
CA ALA A 365 13.90 -22.86 10.64
C ALA A 365 13.27 -22.85 9.23
N PRO A 366 13.97 -23.38 8.21
CA PRO A 366 13.34 -23.70 6.93
C PRO A 366 12.12 -24.62 7.14
N MET A 367 11.01 -24.38 6.44
CA MET A 367 9.82 -25.24 6.56
C MET A 367 10.17 -26.67 6.10
N PRO A 368 9.74 -27.73 6.80
CA PRO A 368 10.17 -29.11 6.50
C PRO A 368 9.79 -29.57 5.08
N TRP A 369 8.74 -28.99 4.50
CA TRP A 369 8.31 -29.27 3.13
C TRP A 369 9.06 -28.47 2.04
N ASN A 370 9.92 -27.51 2.40
CA ASN A 370 10.72 -26.73 1.45
C ASN A 370 11.93 -27.52 0.93
N LYS A 371 11.70 -28.41 -0.05
CA LYS A 371 12.73 -29.24 -0.73
C LYS A 371 13.88 -28.47 -1.41
N ARG A 372 13.88 -27.13 -1.37
CA ARG A 372 14.89 -26.23 -1.93
C ARG A 372 14.98 -24.94 -1.10
N TYR A 373 15.47 -25.04 0.14
CA TYR A 373 16.05 -23.88 0.80
C TYR A 373 17.49 -23.71 0.29
N PRO A 374 17.93 -22.51 -0.15
CA PRO A 374 19.31 -22.30 -0.53
C PRO A 374 20.21 -22.47 0.71
N LYS A 375 21.33 -23.18 0.56
CA LYS A 375 22.38 -23.19 1.59
C LYS A 375 23.10 -21.85 1.54
N ARG A 376 22.64 -20.87 2.32
CA ARG A 376 23.58 -19.85 2.81
C ARG A 376 24.59 -20.57 3.69
N GLU A 377 25.86 -20.53 3.32
CA GLU A 377 26.92 -20.86 4.24
C GLU A 377 26.88 -19.81 5.35
N MET A 378 26.74 -20.26 6.59
CA MET A 378 26.89 -19.37 7.74
C MET A 378 28.39 -19.08 7.88
N GLU A 379 28.82 -17.90 7.45
CA GLU A 379 30.11 -17.36 7.88
C GLU A 379 30.08 -17.23 9.41
N GLN A 380 30.71 -18.19 10.09
CA GLN A 380 30.83 -18.22 11.55
C GLN A 380 31.86 -17.18 12.04
N ASN A 381 31.62 -15.90 11.75
CA ASN A 381 32.40 -14.78 12.28
C ASN A 381 31.56 -13.49 12.29
N SER A 382 30.69 -13.35 13.30
CA SER A 382 30.26 -12.04 13.79
C SER A 382 30.20 -12.10 15.32
N PRO A 383 30.76 -11.13 16.09
CA PRO A 383 30.97 -11.31 17.51
C PRO A 383 29.68 -11.22 18.34
N MET A 384 29.55 -12.09 19.33
CA MET A 384 28.56 -11.96 20.39
C MET A 384 28.91 -10.74 21.26
N TRP A 385 28.03 -9.73 21.29
CA TRP A 385 28.27 -8.50 22.06
C TRP A 385 28.11 -8.76 23.57
N VAL A 386 29.22 -8.98 24.26
CA VAL A 386 29.28 -9.15 25.72
C VAL A 386 29.92 -7.92 26.36
N TRP A 387 29.29 -7.40 27.42
CA TRP A 387 29.66 -6.17 28.10
C TRP A 387 30.75 -6.46 29.17
N GLY A 388 31.98 -5.95 29.02
CA GLY A 388 33.02 -6.13 30.05
C GLY A 388 34.46 -5.75 29.70
N MET A 389 34.87 -4.55 30.13
CA MET A 389 36.24 -4.07 30.44
C MET A 389 37.49 -4.86 29.99
N SER A 390 38.35 -4.26 29.15
CA SER A 390 39.74 -3.83 29.46
C SER A 390 40.53 -3.50 28.18
N VAL A 391 41.76 -2.95 28.27
CA VAL A 391 42.36 -2.10 27.22
C VAL A 391 43.84 -2.42 26.90
N LYS A 392 44.11 -2.74 25.60
CA LYS A 392 45.40 -2.61 24.84
C LYS A 392 46.58 -3.56 25.21
N PRO A 393 47.65 -3.68 24.35
CA PRO A 393 47.78 -3.32 22.91
C PRO A 393 48.49 -4.35 21.97
N ALA A 394 48.22 -4.21 20.66
CA ALA A 394 49.13 -4.35 19.50
C ALA A 394 49.82 -5.68 19.11
N GLY A 395 49.73 -6.01 17.81
CA GLY A 395 50.53 -7.00 17.06
C GLY A 395 50.32 -6.82 15.54
N SER A 396 51.34 -7.07 14.71
CA SER A 396 51.39 -6.69 13.28
C SER A 396 51.16 -7.87 12.28
N PRO A 397 50.75 -7.60 11.00
CA PRO A 397 50.25 -8.64 10.09
C PRO A 397 51.25 -9.17 9.02
N PRO A 398 51.07 -10.41 8.53
CA PRO A 398 51.52 -10.89 7.21
C PRO A 398 50.34 -10.87 6.19
N ALA A 399 50.43 -10.33 4.98
CA ALA A 399 51.29 -10.65 3.81
C ALA A 399 50.65 -11.67 2.83
N LEU A 400 50.19 -11.16 1.67
CA LEU A 400 49.57 -11.90 0.56
C LEU A 400 50.59 -12.57 -0.38
N LYS A 401 50.19 -13.66 -1.05
CA LYS A 401 50.83 -14.20 -2.27
C LYS A 401 49.78 -14.74 -3.28
N PRO A 402 50.11 -14.86 -4.59
CA PRO A 402 49.11 -14.70 -5.67
C PRO A 402 48.74 -15.98 -6.45
N LEU A 403 47.73 -15.84 -7.32
CA LEU A 403 47.28 -16.80 -8.35
C LEU A 403 48.13 -16.74 -9.64
N PRO A 404 48.17 -17.81 -10.45
CA PRO A 404 48.77 -17.83 -11.79
C PRO A 404 47.75 -17.64 -12.95
N HIS A 405 48.24 -17.20 -14.12
CA HIS A 405 47.58 -17.30 -15.44
C HIS A 405 47.89 -18.69 -16.08
N SER A 406 47.45 -19.16 -17.26
CA SER A 406 46.78 -18.65 -18.49
C SER A 406 45.95 -19.83 -19.14
N GLU A 407 45.61 -20.02 -20.44
CA GLU A 407 45.91 -19.39 -21.75
C GLU A 407 44.89 -19.80 -22.87
N GLU A 408 44.44 -18.81 -23.68
CA GLU A 408 44.13 -18.74 -25.13
C GLU A 408 43.36 -19.78 -26.02
N GLY A 409 42.79 -19.24 -27.12
CA GLY A 409 42.31 -19.93 -28.36
C GLY A 409 40.80 -20.24 -28.43
N GLY A 410 40.02 -20.03 -29.51
CA GLY A 410 40.25 -19.50 -30.88
C GLY A 410 38.91 -19.22 -31.62
N LEU A 411 38.91 -18.78 -32.89
CA LEU A 411 37.77 -18.08 -33.54
C LEU A 411 37.21 -18.71 -34.86
N VAL A 412 35.88 -19.03 -34.89
CA VAL A 412 34.85 -18.96 -36.01
C VAL A 412 35.15 -19.49 -37.46
N PRO A 413 34.22 -19.51 -38.47
CA PRO A 413 32.73 -19.41 -38.53
C PRO A 413 32.01 -20.40 -39.52
N LEU A 414 30.70 -20.16 -39.77
CA LEU A 414 29.89 -20.29 -41.03
C LEU A 414 28.87 -21.44 -41.29
N SER A 415 27.64 -21.00 -41.66
CA SER A 415 26.63 -21.56 -42.60
C SER A 415 25.91 -22.92 -42.36
N GLY A 416 24.61 -22.96 -42.74
CA GLY A 416 23.78 -24.17 -42.97
C GLY A 416 23.54 -24.42 -44.48
N PRO A 417 22.44 -25.05 -44.95
CA PRO A 417 21.19 -25.39 -44.24
C PRO A 417 20.62 -26.83 -44.47
N ASP A 418 19.57 -27.14 -43.70
CA ASP A 418 18.38 -27.99 -43.96
C ASP A 418 18.47 -29.29 -44.81
N ARG A 419 18.11 -30.43 -44.19
CA ARG A 419 17.38 -31.54 -44.85
C ARG A 419 16.70 -32.49 -43.86
N ARG A 420 15.50 -32.95 -44.21
CA ARG A 420 14.73 -33.98 -43.48
C ARG A 420 15.18 -35.39 -43.86
N LEU A 421 15.10 -36.34 -42.93
CA LEU A 421 14.72 -37.74 -43.18
C LEU A 421 14.32 -38.44 -41.87
N SER A 422 13.81 -39.68 -41.96
CA SER A 422 13.01 -40.35 -40.93
C SER A 422 13.45 -41.79 -40.64
N GLY A 423 13.39 -42.25 -39.38
CA GLY A 423 13.32 -43.69 -39.06
C GLY A 423 13.72 -44.07 -37.63
N GLY A 424 13.02 -45.06 -37.05
CA GLY A 424 13.49 -45.89 -35.93
C GLY A 424 13.30 -45.36 -34.50
N PRO A 425 12.63 -46.11 -33.59
CA PRO A 425 12.69 -45.88 -32.15
C PRO A 425 13.81 -46.73 -31.50
N ASP A 426 14.72 -46.08 -30.77
CA ASP A 426 15.77 -46.73 -29.96
C ASP A 426 15.29 -46.87 -28.49
N PRO A 427 15.23 -48.09 -27.91
CA PRO A 427 14.56 -48.35 -26.64
C PRO A 427 15.36 -48.00 -25.36
N HIS A 428 16.45 -47.24 -25.42
CA HIS A 428 17.20 -46.82 -24.22
C HIS A 428 17.41 -45.29 -24.09
N ARG A 429 16.42 -44.60 -23.50
CA ARG A 429 16.64 -43.23 -22.98
C ARG A 429 15.90 -42.97 -21.66
N ASN A 430 16.68 -42.69 -20.61
CA ASN A 430 16.14 -42.37 -19.28
C ASN A 430 15.19 -41.16 -19.32
N SER A 431 14.08 -41.26 -18.61
CA SER A 431 13.02 -40.25 -18.57
C SER A 431 13.44 -39.00 -17.78
N LEU A 432 13.90 -37.98 -18.50
CA LEU A 432 13.95 -36.62 -17.96
C LEU A 432 12.54 -36.20 -17.51
N PRO A 433 12.38 -35.54 -16.34
CA PRO A 433 11.08 -35.02 -15.93
C PRO A 433 10.58 -33.98 -16.96
N PRO A 434 9.28 -33.94 -17.27
CA PRO A 434 8.75 -33.06 -18.30
C PRO A 434 9.05 -31.60 -17.97
N ALA A 435 9.55 -30.86 -18.96
CA ALA A 435 9.88 -29.44 -18.81
C ALA A 435 8.67 -28.67 -18.26
N ALA A 436 8.90 -27.86 -17.22
CA ALA A 436 7.85 -27.11 -16.55
C ALA A 436 7.11 -26.23 -17.56
N LYS A 437 5.81 -26.47 -17.75
CA LYS A 437 4.97 -25.67 -18.67
C LYS A 437 5.10 -24.19 -18.31
N LYS A 438 5.46 -23.33 -19.28
CA LYS A 438 5.44 -21.88 -19.10
C LYS A 438 4.07 -21.46 -18.57
N MET A 439 4.04 -20.78 -17.43
CA MET A 439 2.82 -20.37 -16.77
C MET A 439 2.13 -19.30 -17.63
N LYS A 440 0.93 -19.58 -18.15
CA LYS A 440 0.16 -18.61 -18.93
C LYS A 440 -0.37 -17.52 -18.00
N LEU A 441 0.29 -16.37 -17.99
CA LEU A 441 -0.24 -15.14 -17.39
C LEU A 441 -1.51 -14.72 -18.15
N PHE A 442 -2.67 -14.88 -17.52
CA PHE A 442 -3.96 -14.41 -18.05
C PHE A 442 -4.30 -13.02 -17.49
N GLY A 443 -4.76 -12.13 -18.37
CA GLY A 443 -5.23 -10.79 -18.00
C GLY A 443 -5.05 -9.76 -19.12
N TYR A 444 -5.39 -8.52 -18.80
CA TYR A 444 -5.07 -7.36 -19.62
C TYR A 444 -3.56 -7.24 -19.83
N LYS A 445 -3.18 -6.77 -21.02
CA LYS A 445 -1.79 -6.56 -21.42
C LYS A 445 -1.34 -5.18 -20.92
N GLU A 446 -0.91 -5.12 -19.66
CA GLU A 446 -0.23 -3.95 -19.10
C GLU A 446 1.01 -3.57 -19.93
N ASP A 447 1.33 -2.28 -20.00
CA ASP A 447 2.54 -1.80 -20.67
C ASP A 447 3.82 -2.26 -19.94
N PRO A 448 4.90 -2.59 -20.68
CA PRO A 448 6.13 -3.06 -20.07
C PRO A 448 6.82 -1.96 -19.27
N PHE A 449 7.27 -2.31 -18.06
CA PHE A 449 8.16 -1.48 -17.25
C PHE A 449 9.59 -1.57 -17.82
N VAL A 450 9.97 -0.59 -18.64
CA VAL A 450 11.27 -0.54 -19.33
C VAL A 450 12.21 0.41 -18.58
N PHE A 451 13.31 -0.14 -18.03
CA PHE A 451 14.36 0.65 -17.38
C PHE A 451 15.23 1.38 -18.41
N LEU A 452 15.69 2.58 -18.07
CA LEU A 452 16.63 3.35 -18.89
C LEU A 452 18.07 2.89 -18.63
N THR A 453 18.93 3.02 -19.65
CA THR A 453 20.39 2.81 -19.54
C THR A 453 21.09 4.06 -19.00
N GLU A 454 22.33 3.93 -18.49
CA GLU A 454 23.06 5.09 -17.94
C GLU A 454 23.40 6.15 -19.01
N ASP A 455 23.58 5.68 -20.25
CA ASP A 455 23.84 6.45 -21.47
C ASP A 455 22.56 6.91 -22.21
N ASP A 456 21.37 6.68 -21.65
CA ASP A 456 20.11 7.11 -22.29
C ASP A 456 20.14 8.63 -22.50
N PRO A 457 19.97 9.13 -23.74
CA PRO A 457 20.21 10.55 -24.07
C PRO A 457 19.27 11.51 -23.33
N VAL A 458 18.16 11.01 -22.79
CA VAL A 458 17.29 11.76 -21.87
C VAL A 458 18.05 12.24 -20.64
N PHE A 459 18.99 11.45 -20.10
CA PHE A 459 19.79 11.84 -18.95
C PHE A 459 20.74 12.99 -19.25
N THR A 460 21.35 13.07 -20.44
CA THR A 460 22.27 14.17 -20.78
C THR A 460 21.59 15.54 -20.64
N THR A 461 20.36 15.66 -21.15
CA THR A 461 19.58 16.89 -21.08
C THR A 461 19.06 17.18 -19.66
N ILE A 462 18.58 16.16 -18.93
CA ILE A 462 18.10 16.33 -17.54
C ILE A 462 19.28 16.69 -16.60
N GLN A 463 20.41 16.00 -16.74
CA GLN A 463 21.65 16.23 -15.99
C GLN A 463 22.13 17.68 -16.14
N SER A 464 22.24 18.16 -17.38
CA SER A 464 22.68 19.53 -17.69
C SER A 464 21.69 20.60 -17.22
N PHE A 465 20.38 20.31 -17.28
CA PHE A 465 19.34 21.28 -16.96
C PHE A 465 19.08 21.45 -15.46
N TYR A 466 19.13 20.37 -14.68
CA TYR A 466 18.87 20.39 -13.23
C TYR A 466 20.15 20.38 -12.37
N ASP A 467 21.33 20.12 -12.96
CA ASP A 467 22.57 19.80 -12.24
C ASP A 467 22.34 18.68 -11.22
N LEU A 468 22.16 17.45 -11.71
CA LEU A 468 21.95 16.30 -10.84
C LEU A 468 23.27 15.86 -10.17
N SER A 469 23.18 15.39 -8.93
CA SER A 469 24.31 14.78 -8.22
C SER A 469 24.85 13.58 -9.02
N PRO A 470 26.19 13.38 -9.11
CA PRO A 470 26.76 12.17 -9.71
C PRO A 470 26.23 10.87 -9.09
N ASP A 471 25.81 10.95 -7.83
CA ASP A 471 25.23 9.87 -7.01
C ASP A 471 23.76 9.57 -7.38
N PHE A 472 23.17 10.27 -8.35
CA PHE A 472 21.79 10.04 -8.79
C PHE A 472 21.67 8.67 -9.47
N PRO A 473 20.82 7.75 -8.95
CA PRO A 473 20.74 6.38 -9.44
C PRO A 473 19.94 6.27 -10.75
N LYS A 474 20.54 6.72 -11.87
CA LYS A 474 19.94 6.70 -13.23
C LYS A 474 19.25 5.37 -13.56
N LEU A 475 19.91 4.26 -13.24
CA LEU A 475 19.41 2.90 -13.49
C LEU A 475 18.05 2.59 -12.85
N ASN A 476 17.64 3.31 -11.80
CA ASN A 476 16.36 3.13 -11.10
C ASN A 476 15.19 3.85 -11.79
N VAL A 477 15.44 4.58 -12.87
CA VAL A 477 14.41 5.26 -13.67
C VAL A 477 13.87 4.31 -14.74
N LEU A 478 12.55 4.31 -14.90
CA LEU A 478 11.82 3.49 -15.88
C LEU A 478 10.73 4.29 -16.61
N THR A 479 10.27 3.74 -17.73
CA THR A 479 9.11 4.21 -18.48
C THR A 479 8.11 3.07 -18.69
N ARG A 480 6.87 3.41 -19.07
CA ARG A 480 5.79 2.45 -19.42
C ARG A 480 5.56 2.44 -20.94
N THR A 481 6.61 2.49 -21.73
CA THR A 481 6.49 2.61 -23.18
C THR A 481 7.73 2.01 -23.84
N HIS A 482 7.53 1.04 -24.73
CA HIS A 482 8.63 0.38 -25.45
C HIS A 482 9.16 1.24 -26.61
N GLU A 483 8.25 1.87 -27.35
CA GLU A 483 8.55 2.62 -28.58
C GLU A 483 7.84 3.99 -28.59
N GLY A 484 8.50 5.01 -29.16
CA GLY A 484 7.97 6.38 -29.26
C GLY A 484 8.43 7.34 -28.15
N LYS A 485 7.81 8.52 -28.08
CA LYS A 485 8.19 9.58 -27.13
C LYS A 485 7.74 9.21 -25.70
N LYS A 486 8.71 8.88 -24.84
CA LYS A 486 8.55 8.66 -23.38
C LYS A 486 7.72 9.80 -22.73
N ARG A 487 6.42 9.60 -22.49
CA ARG A 487 5.51 10.62 -21.89
C ARG A 487 5.84 10.92 -20.43
N HIS A 488 6.18 9.90 -19.64
CA HIS A 488 6.52 10.02 -18.21
C HIS A 488 7.70 9.13 -17.83
N LEU A 489 8.46 9.56 -16.83
CA LEU A 489 9.52 8.79 -16.18
C LEU A 489 9.13 8.53 -14.72
N TYR A 490 9.31 7.29 -14.30
CA TYR A 490 9.03 6.81 -12.94
C TYR A 490 10.33 6.34 -12.28
N MET A 491 10.38 6.36 -10.95
CA MET A 491 11.53 5.92 -10.16
C MET A 491 11.10 4.88 -9.12
N VAL A 492 11.92 3.84 -8.95
CA VAL A 492 11.75 2.77 -7.96
C VAL A 492 12.96 2.68 -7.02
N SER A 493 12.82 1.96 -5.90
CA SER A 493 14.00 1.60 -5.09
C SER A 493 14.92 0.64 -5.84
N LYS A 494 16.22 0.64 -5.47
CA LYS A 494 17.25 -0.27 -6.01
C LYS A 494 16.82 -1.74 -5.92
N GLU A 495 16.22 -2.12 -4.79
CA GLU A 495 15.78 -3.48 -4.54
C GLU A 495 14.54 -3.85 -5.37
N LEU A 496 13.57 -2.94 -5.56
CA LEU A 496 12.45 -3.20 -6.48
C LEU A 496 12.91 -3.32 -7.94
N ARG A 497 13.90 -2.52 -8.39
CA ARG A 497 14.54 -2.70 -9.70
C ARG A 497 15.13 -4.11 -9.84
N ASN A 498 15.85 -4.59 -8.82
CA ASN A 498 16.45 -5.92 -8.80
C ASN A 498 15.39 -7.02 -8.96
N VAL A 499 14.27 -6.91 -8.22
CA VAL A 499 13.13 -7.84 -8.34
C VAL A 499 12.48 -7.76 -9.72
N LEU A 500 12.20 -6.56 -10.25
CA LEU A 500 11.55 -6.37 -11.55
C LEU A 500 12.34 -7.00 -12.70
N LEU A 501 13.64 -6.72 -12.78
CA LEU A 501 14.53 -7.24 -13.84
C LEU A 501 14.67 -8.77 -13.80
N ASN A 502 14.60 -9.38 -12.62
CA ASN A 502 14.76 -10.84 -12.47
C ASN A 502 13.45 -11.64 -12.58
N ASN A 503 12.28 -10.99 -12.62
CA ASN A 503 10.98 -11.67 -12.54
C ASN A 503 9.92 -11.21 -13.55
N SER A 504 10.29 -10.46 -14.59
CA SER A 504 9.36 -9.97 -15.63
C SER A 504 8.48 -11.07 -16.27
N GLU A 505 9.03 -12.24 -16.62
CA GLU A 505 8.26 -13.40 -17.12
C GLU A 505 7.38 -14.09 -16.05
N ARG A 506 7.51 -13.73 -14.77
CA ARG A 506 6.90 -14.44 -13.63
C ARG A 506 5.80 -13.66 -12.93
N MET A 507 5.77 -12.34 -13.09
CA MET A 507 4.94 -11.43 -12.29
C MET A 507 3.98 -10.63 -13.17
N LYS A 508 2.72 -10.55 -12.74
CA LYS A 508 1.74 -9.60 -13.28
C LYS A 508 1.78 -8.33 -12.45
N VAL A 509 2.67 -7.40 -12.81
CA VAL A 509 2.81 -6.10 -12.15
C VAL A 509 1.78 -5.13 -12.73
N ILE A 510 1.00 -4.48 -11.87
CA ILE A 510 -0.04 -3.50 -12.23
C ILE A 510 0.51 -2.06 -12.07
N ASN A 511 1.33 -1.83 -11.05
CA ASN A 511 1.93 -0.52 -10.79
C ASN A 511 3.20 -0.66 -9.95
N THR A 512 4.22 0.13 -10.27
CA THR A 512 5.38 0.32 -9.39
C THR A 512 6.00 1.69 -9.64
N GLY A 513 6.68 2.21 -8.61
CA GLY A 513 7.40 3.48 -8.65
C GLY A 513 6.53 4.73 -8.54
N VAL A 514 7.20 5.85 -8.28
CA VAL A 514 6.63 7.21 -8.24
C VAL A 514 6.96 7.97 -9.52
N LYS A 515 6.05 8.81 -10.02
CA LYS A 515 6.32 9.64 -11.21
C LYS A 515 7.25 10.80 -10.84
N VAL A 516 8.44 10.84 -11.44
CA VAL A 516 9.49 11.82 -11.14
C VAL A 516 9.59 12.93 -12.19
N TRP A 517 9.36 12.61 -13.46
CA TRP A 517 9.29 13.59 -14.55
C TRP A 517 8.11 13.33 -15.48
N SER A 518 7.58 14.41 -16.05
CA SER A 518 6.63 14.39 -17.17
C SER A 518 7.23 15.13 -18.35
N ARG A 519 7.02 14.62 -19.56
CA ARG A 519 7.41 15.33 -20.78
C ARG A 519 6.60 16.62 -20.92
N ASN A 520 7.22 17.67 -21.44
CA ASN A 520 6.56 18.88 -21.91
C ASN A 520 6.82 18.97 -23.42
N SER A 521 5.79 19.23 -24.23
CA SER A 521 5.88 19.24 -25.70
C SER A 521 6.99 20.17 -26.20
N ASP A 522 6.97 21.40 -25.68
CA ASP A 522 7.82 22.54 -26.03
C ASP A 522 9.01 22.66 -25.06
N GLY A 523 9.19 21.69 -24.15
CA GLY A 523 10.28 21.71 -23.16
C GLY A 523 11.67 21.71 -23.80
N GLU A 524 11.80 21.16 -25.00
CA GLU A 524 13.05 21.13 -25.78
C GLU A 524 13.53 22.54 -26.14
N GLU A 525 12.62 23.49 -26.41
CA GLU A 525 12.96 24.91 -26.69
C GLU A 525 13.53 25.62 -25.45
N PHE A 526 13.05 25.24 -24.26
CA PHE A 526 13.54 25.75 -22.99
C PHE A 526 14.76 24.98 -22.46
N GLY A 527 15.31 24.05 -23.26
CA GLY A 527 16.52 23.28 -22.95
C GLY A 527 16.30 21.99 -22.16
N CYS A 528 15.06 21.59 -21.85
CA CYS A 528 14.77 20.25 -21.32
C CYS A 528 13.34 19.78 -21.57
N ALA A 529 13.21 18.67 -22.32
CA ALA A 529 11.94 18.01 -22.62
C ALA A 529 11.13 17.54 -21.39
N PHE A 530 11.71 17.54 -20.19
CA PHE A 530 11.13 16.91 -18.99
C PHE A 530 11.01 17.90 -17.83
N ARG A 531 9.78 18.22 -17.44
CA ARG A 531 9.47 18.97 -16.20
C ARG A 531 9.36 18.03 -15.00
N LEU A 532 9.68 18.55 -13.82
CA LEU A 532 9.53 17.83 -12.56
C LEU A 532 8.04 17.51 -12.29
N ALA A 533 7.76 16.35 -11.71
CA ALA A 533 6.44 15.97 -11.24
C ALA A 533 6.35 16.12 -9.72
N GLN A 534 5.27 16.75 -9.22
CA GLN A 534 5.05 16.97 -7.78
C GLN A 534 5.05 15.66 -6.97
N GLU A 535 4.53 14.57 -7.55
CA GLU A 535 4.53 13.24 -6.93
C GLU A 535 5.93 12.80 -6.47
N GLY A 536 6.94 12.91 -7.34
CA GLY A 536 8.31 12.46 -7.05
C GLY A 536 9.25 13.50 -6.46
N ILE A 537 8.79 14.70 -6.08
CA ILE A 537 9.70 15.81 -5.72
C ILE A 537 10.59 15.47 -4.51
N TYR A 538 10.02 14.88 -3.46
CA TYR A 538 10.77 14.52 -2.25
C TYR A 538 11.84 13.44 -2.52
N THR A 539 11.62 12.56 -3.51
CA THR A 539 12.61 11.57 -3.97
C THR A 539 13.70 12.19 -4.85
N LEU A 540 13.37 13.18 -5.68
CA LEU A 540 14.33 13.84 -6.58
C LEU A 540 15.16 14.93 -5.91
N GLN A 541 14.56 15.75 -5.04
CA GLN A 541 15.19 16.99 -4.55
C GLN A 541 16.59 16.79 -3.96
N PRO A 542 16.88 15.74 -3.15
CA PRO A 542 18.22 15.49 -2.62
C PRO A 542 19.33 15.40 -3.69
N TYR A 543 18.96 15.04 -4.93
CA TYR A 543 19.87 14.93 -6.06
C TYR A 543 19.91 16.19 -6.96
N ILE A 544 18.97 17.13 -6.83
CA ILE A 544 18.93 18.36 -7.63
C ILE A 544 19.80 19.43 -6.96
N ARG A 545 20.80 19.97 -7.66
CA ARG A 545 21.73 20.98 -7.13
C ARG A 545 21.47 22.39 -7.65
N SER A 546 20.92 22.54 -8.85
CA SER A 546 20.54 23.84 -9.44
C SER A 546 19.01 24.03 -9.52
N ARG A 547 18.55 25.18 -10.02
CA ARG A 547 17.11 25.50 -10.21
C ARG A 547 16.23 25.44 -8.95
N ILE A 548 16.85 25.45 -7.76
CA ILE A 548 16.15 25.60 -6.48
C ILE A 548 16.05 27.08 -6.14
N ILE A 549 14.83 27.61 -6.07
CA ILE A 549 14.51 28.93 -5.52
C ILE A 549 14.09 28.75 -4.07
N ARG A 550 14.75 29.49 -3.16
CA ARG A 550 14.27 29.62 -1.78
C ARG A 550 13.08 30.58 -1.76
N VAL A 551 12.03 30.18 -1.06
CA VAL A 551 10.77 30.94 -0.96
C VAL A 551 10.36 31.08 0.50
N SER A 552 9.77 32.21 0.86
CA SER A 552 9.18 32.44 2.18
C SER A 552 7.77 31.86 2.30
N VAL A 553 7.19 31.99 3.50
CA VAL A 553 5.77 31.71 3.76
C VAL A 553 4.86 32.58 2.88
N GLU A 554 5.22 33.86 2.71
CA GLU A 554 4.51 34.86 1.89
C GLU A 554 4.60 34.54 0.40
N ASP A 555 5.79 34.17 -0.09
CA ASP A 555 5.96 33.67 -1.47
C ASP A 555 5.07 32.46 -1.74
N ILE A 556 5.01 31.47 -0.83
CA ILE A 556 4.17 30.29 -1.03
C ILE A 556 2.68 30.67 -1.04
N LYS A 557 2.23 31.58 -0.16
CA LYS A 557 0.86 32.11 -0.20
C LYS A 557 0.54 32.72 -1.57
N VAL A 558 1.44 33.50 -2.16
CA VAL A 558 1.29 34.05 -3.53
C VAL A 558 1.27 32.94 -4.59
N LEU A 559 2.22 32.01 -4.54
CA LEU A 559 2.41 30.90 -5.51
C LEU A 559 1.28 29.87 -5.51
N LEU A 560 0.53 29.73 -4.41
CA LEU A 560 -0.59 28.81 -4.28
C LEU A 560 -1.97 29.47 -4.45
N THR A 561 -2.09 30.79 -4.22
CA THR A 561 -3.34 31.53 -4.47
C THR A 561 -3.47 32.02 -5.91
N GLN A 562 -2.36 32.31 -6.60
CA GLN A 562 -2.35 32.84 -7.96
C GLN A 562 -1.79 31.81 -8.95
N GLU A 563 -2.45 31.66 -10.10
CA GLU A 563 -2.07 30.68 -11.14
C GLU A 563 -0.73 31.01 -11.83
N ASN A 564 -0.46 32.29 -12.09
CA ASN A 564 0.74 32.78 -12.78
C ASN A 564 1.19 34.14 -12.22
N PRO A 565 1.54 34.27 -10.92
CA PRO A 565 2.05 35.52 -10.36
C PRO A 565 3.27 36.05 -11.13
N PHE A 566 3.36 37.38 -11.26
CA PHE A 566 4.55 38.05 -11.77
C PHE A 566 5.72 37.90 -10.79
N LEU A 567 6.96 37.88 -11.29
CA LEU A 567 8.17 37.79 -10.43
C LEU A 567 8.26 38.94 -9.41
N SER A 568 7.68 40.10 -9.72
CA SER A 568 7.58 41.26 -8.83
C SER A 568 6.54 41.13 -7.71
N LYS A 569 5.84 39.99 -7.59
CA LYS A 569 4.99 39.65 -6.44
C LYS A 569 5.66 38.70 -5.45
N LEU A 570 6.88 38.25 -5.74
CA LEU A 570 7.72 37.52 -4.78
C LEU A 570 8.51 38.52 -3.92
N GLU A 571 8.96 38.07 -2.75
CA GLU A 571 9.90 38.83 -1.92
C GLU A 571 11.28 38.94 -2.56
N ASP A 572 12.08 39.92 -2.12
CA ASP A 572 13.30 40.36 -2.83
C ASP A 572 14.33 39.24 -3.08
N ASP A 573 14.51 38.30 -2.15
CA ASP A 573 15.44 37.17 -2.35
C ASP A 573 14.92 36.18 -3.40
N ALA A 574 13.67 35.72 -3.27
CA ALA A 574 13.05 34.81 -4.23
C ALA A 574 12.92 35.44 -5.62
N HIS A 575 12.58 36.73 -5.70
CA HIS A 575 12.58 37.52 -6.93
C HIS A 575 14.00 37.62 -7.53
N ALA A 576 15.02 37.95 -6.74
CA ALA A 576 16.40 38.04 -7.20
C ALA A 576 16.95 36.69 -7.69
N GLN A 577 16.57 35.58 -7.05
CA GLN A 577 16.89 34.22 -7.51
C GLN A 577 16.16 33.89 -8.81
N ALA A 578 14.83 34.07 -8.88
CA ALA A 578 14.02 33.79 -10.07
C ALA A 578 14.48 34.58 -11.30
N LYS A 579 14.89 35.84 -11.10
CA LYS A 579 15.37 36.73 -12.16
C LYS A 579 16.72 36.29 -12.74
N LYS A 580 17.61 35.69 -11.92
CA LYS A 580 18.89 35.11 -12.34
C LYS A 580 18.76 33.77 -13.08
N MET A 581 17.71 33.00 -12.79
CA MET A 581 17.46 31.73 -13.48
C MET A 581 16.95 31.93 -14.91
N VAL A 582 17.25 30.98 -15.79
CA VAL A 582 16.65 30.90 -17.13
C VAL A 582 15.30 30.17 -17.08
N MET A 583 14.49 30.32 -18.14
CA MET A 583 13.12 29.77 -18.19
C MET A 583 13.07 28.24 -18.03
N GLY A 584 11.89 27.72 -17.69
CA GLY A 584 11.63 26.28 -17.56
C GLY A 584 11.32 25.82 -16.14
N SER A 585 11.32 24.50 -15.92
CA SER A 585 10.93 23.92 -14.63
C SER A 585 11.92 24.23 -13.51
N ILE A 586 11.43 24.36 -12.28
CA ILE A 586 12.18 24.76 -11.07
C ILE A 586 11.67 24.01 -9.84
N VAL A 587 12.46 24.02 -8.77
CA VAL A 587 12.05 23.62 -7.41
C VAL A 587 11.84 24.89 -6.59
N LEU A 588 10.69 25.01 -5.94
CA LEU A 588 10.39 26.05 -4.94
C LEU A 588 10.53 25.38 -3.57
N LYS A 589 11.51 25.83 -2.76
CA LYS A 589 11.83 25.20 -1.48
C LYS A 589 11.76 26.21 -0.33
N TYR A 590 10.83 25.97 0.58
CA TYR A 590 10.84 26.61 1.90
C TYR A 590 11.69 25.78 2.86
N ILE A 591 12.41 26.48 3.74
CA ILE A 591 13.24 25.91 4.80
C ILE A 591 12.72 26.51 6.10
N PRO A 592 12.26 25.70 7.07
CA PRO A 592 11.73 26.21 8.33
C PRO A 592 12.72 27.11 9.07
N ASN A 593 12.20 28.17 9.66
CA ASN A 593 12.95 29.04 10.55
C ASN A 593 12.66 28.67 12.02
N PRO A 594 13.62 28.06 12.75
CA PRO A 594 13.41 27.68 14.15
C PRO A 594 13.14 28.85 15.10
N ASN A 595 13.42 30.08 14.68
CA ASN A 595 13.18 31.30 15.45
C ASN A 595 11.78 31.89 15.22
N ALA A 596 11.00 31.33 14.28
CA ALA A 596 9.66 31.80 13.92
C ALA A 596 8.62 30.67 14.14
N PRO A 597 8.26 30.33 15.39
CA PRO A 597 7.38 29.21 15.71
C PRO A 597 5.91 29.38 15.27
N ALA A 598 5.56 30.51 14.65
CA ALA A 598 4.27 30.72 13.99
C ALA A 598 4.28 30.34 12.50
N GLU A 599 5.46 30.04 11.92
CA GLU A 599 5.61 29.47 10.58
C GLU A 599 5.66 27.92 10.66
N PRO A 600 5.32 27.19 9.58
CA PRO A 600 5.38 25.73 9.58
C PRO A 600 6.79 25.19 9.86
N GLN A 601 6.94 24.33 10.86
CA GLN A 601 8.24 23.77 11.25
C GLN A 601 8.65 22.56 10.40
N CYS A 602 8.14 22.48 9.17
CA CYS A 602 8.37 21.39 8.22
C CYS A 602 8.72 21.90 6.81
N PRO A 603 9.72 21.31 6.11
CA PRO A 603 10.18 21.80 4.82
C PRO A 603 9.20 21.50 3.68
N ILE A 604 8.70 22.54 3.02
CA ILE A 604 7.75 22.45 1.90
C ILE A 604 8.53 22.48 0.57
N GLN A 605 8.21 21.53 -0.32
CA GLN A 605 8.83 21.40 -1.64
C GLN A 605 7.76 21.38 -2.73
N LEU A 606 7.79 22.35 -3.63
CA LEU A 606 6.83 22.48 -4.72
C LEU A 606 7.55 22.48 -6.08
N CYS A 607 7.11 21.64 -7.00
CA CYS A 607 7.48 21.73 -8.41
C CYS A 607 6.89 22.99 -9.04
N GLY A 608 7.65 23.67 -9.89
CA GLY A 608 7.18 24.89 -10.56
C GLY A 608 7.76 25.11 -11.94
N TRP A 609 7.42 26.27 -12.52
CA TRP A 609 7.89 26.78 -13.79
C TRP A 609 8.19 28.27 -13.71
N ARG A 610 9.36 28.67 -14.20
CA ARG A 610 9.81 30.06 -14.33
C ARG A 610 9.56 30.52 -15.77
N GLY A 611 8.57 31.38 -15.97
CA GLY A 611 8.25 32.02 -17.25
C GLY A 611 9.15 33.23 -17.54
N LYS A 612 8.81 34.05 -18.54
CA LYS A 612 9.62 35.24 -18.90
C LYS A 612 9.55 36.33 -17.82
N THR A 613 8.34 36.61 -17.33
CA THR A 613 8.01 37.63 -16.31
C THR A 613 7.16 37.08 -15.16
N SER A 614 6.81 35.80 -15.21
CA SER A 614 5.92 35.10 -14.27
C SER A 614 6.55 33.83 -13.72
N ILE A 615 5.92 33.29 -12.68
CA ILE A 615 6.27 32.01 -12.04
C ILE A 615 4.98 31.25 -11.70
N ARG A 616 5.01 29.92 -11.75
CA ARG A 616 3.83 29.06 -11.49
C ARG A 616 4.22 27.85 -10.66
N ALA A 617 3.40 27.49 -9.68
CA ALA A 617 3.51 26.23 -8.94
C ALA A 617 2.64 25.13 -9.60
N PHE A 618 3.21 23.95 -9.85
CA PHE A 618 2.52 22.78 -10.41
C PHE A 618 2.04 21.83 -9.30
N VAL A 619 1.26 22.38 -8.38
CA VAL A 619 0.76 21.66 -7.19
C VAL A 619 -0.71 21.25 -7.41
N PRO A 620 -1.07 19.96 -7.23
CA PRO A 620 -2.45 19.49 -7.30
C PRO A 620 -3.40 20.26 -6.36
N ARG A 621 -4.68 20.39 -6.74
CA ARG A 621 -5.68 21.19 -6.00
C ARG A 621 -5.75 20.86 -4.51
N ASN A 622 -5.64 19.57 -4.16
CA ASN A 622 -5.80 19.12 -2.77
C ASN A 622 -4.52 19.36 -1.94
N GLU A 623 -3.34 19.08 -2.50
CA GLU A 623 -2.06 19.50 -1.92
C GLU A 623 -1.99 21.02 -1.71
N ARG A 624 -2.43 21.81 -2.70
CA ARG A 624 -2.52 23.28 -2.62
C ARG A 624 -3.34 23.72 -1.42
N PHE A 625 -4.48 23.08 -1.16
CA PHE A 625 -5.34 23.36 0.01
C PHE A 625 -4.67 22.96 1.32
N HIS A 626 -3.91 21.86 1.35
CA HIS A 626 -3.13 21.44 2.50
C HIS A 626 -2.01 22.43 2.85
N TYR A 627 -1.15 22.79 1.88
CA TYR A 627 -0.05 23.74 2.11
C TYR A 627 -0.57 25.13 2.52
N LEU A 628 -1.60 25.66 1.87
CA LEU A 628 -2.22 26.94 2.28
C LEU A 628 -2.73 26.90 3.73
N ARG A 629 -3.28 25.76 4.16
CA ARG A 629 -3.78 25.57 5.53
C ARG A 629 -2.66 25.49 6.57
N LEU A 630 -1.52 24.85 6.24
CA LEU A 630 -0.32 24.92 7.09
C LEU A 630 0.16 26.37 7.27
N LEU A 631 0.05 27.19 6.21
CA LEU A 631 0.42 28.62 6.20
C LEU A 631 -0.66 29.53 6.82
N GLY A 632 -1.62 28.97 7.57
CA GLY A 632 -2.67 29.69 8.29
C GLY A 632 -3.85 30.19 7.44
N VAL A 633 -3.86 29.94 6.13
CA VAL A 633 -4.91 30.43 5.22
C VAL A 633 -6.12 29.49 5.26
N GLU A 634 -7.31 30.02 5.58
CA GLU A 634 -8.55 29.24 5.45
C GLU A 634 -8.89 29.05 3.96
N VAL A 635 -9.03 27.79 3.53
CA VAL A 635 -9.43 27.45 2.15
C VAL A 635 -10.62 26.49 2.17
N PHE A 636 -11.67 26.86 1.45
CA PHE A 636 -12.95 26.15 1.40
C PHE A 636 -13.22 25.53 0.03
N ARG A 637 -14.06 24.48 -0.01
CA ARG A 637 -14.69 24.04 -1.25
C ARG A 637 -15.96 24.87 -1.47
N ASP A 638 -15.90 25.85 -2.38
CA ASP A 638 -17.11 26.48 -2.91
C ASP A 638 -18.03 25.42 -3.50
N LYS A 639 -19.28 25.37 -3.03
CA LYS A 639 -20.27 24.38 -3.46
C LYS A 639 -20.97 24.73 -4.79
N GLN A 640 -20.38 25.61 -5.60
CA GLN A 640 -20.98 26.09 -6.84
C GLN A 640 -19.96 26.13 -7.98
N GLY A 641 -20.15 25.27 -8.97
CA GLY A 641 -19.51 25.36 -10.29
C GLY A 641 -20.13 26.46 -11.17
N LEU A 642 -20.41 27.62 -10.61
CA LEU A 642 -20.97 28.79 -11.29
C LEU A 642 -20.08 29.99 -10.98
N GLY A 643 -19.03 30.17 -11.80
CA GLY A 643 -18.07 31.24 -11.61
C GLY A 643 -18.72 32.62 -11.76
N GLN A 644 -18.45 33.51 -10.80
CA GLN A 644 -18.64 34.94 -11.01
C GLN A 644 -17.67 35.41 -12.10
N LYS A 645 -18.11 35.38 -13.36
CA LYS A 645 -17.49 36.19 -14.42
C LYS A 645 -17.71 37.66 -14.05
N GLN A 646 -16.72 38.28 -13.41
CA GLN A 646 -16.56 39.71 -13.54
C GLN A 646 -16.37 40.00 -15.05
N LYS A 647 -17.18 40.94 -15.56
CA LYS A 647 -16.96 41.49 -16.89
C LYS A 647 -15.73 42.38 -16.83
N ASP A 648 -14.71 42.03 -17.60
CA ASP A 648 -13.91 43.03 -18.30
C ASP A 648 -14.15 42.84 -19.80
N GLU A 649 -14.35 43.94 -20.52
CA GLU A 649 -14.69 43.95 -21.95
C GLU A 649 -13.47 44.37 -22.76
N GLY A 650 -12.75 43.39 -23.33
CA GLY A 650 -11.57 43.61 -24.16
C GLY A 650 -11.27 42.39 -25.01
N LYS A 651 -11.18 42.59 -26.33
CA LYS A 651 -10.87 41.52 -27.30
C LYS A 651 -9.36 41.30 -27.39
N GLU A 652 -8.93 40.05 -27.57
CA GLU A 652 -8.52 39.58 -28.91
C GLU A 652 -8.54 38.05 -28.97
N GLU A 653 -8.72 37.52 -30.19
CA GLU A 653 -8.84 36.09 -30.46
C GLU A 653 -7.50 35.56 -30.98
N VAL A 654 -6.97 34.51 -30.34
CA VAL A 654 -6.01 33.59 -30.94
C VAL A 654 -6.48 32.18 -30.61
N GLU A 655 -6.82 31.42 -31.64
CA GLU A 655 -7.11 29.99 -31.54
C GLU A 655 -5.78 29.24 -31.48
N ASP A 656 -5.67 28.27 -30.57
CA ASP A 656 -4.66 27.21 -30.63
C ASP A 656 -5.29 25.92 -30.11
N GLU A 657 -5.22 24.85 -30.89
CA GLU A 657 -5.92 23.60 -30.62
C GLU A 657 -5.18 22.75 -29.57
N VAL A 658 -5.89 22.35 -28.51
CA VAL A 658 -5.43 21.29 -27.59
C VAL A 658 -6.36 20.10 -27.73
N GLU A 659 -5.79 18.96 -28.11
CA GLU A 659 -6.53 17.73 -28.43
C GLU A 659 -7.39 17.24 -27.26
N LYS A 660 -8.59 16.76 -27.58
CA LYS A 660 -9.46 16.04 -26.64
C LYS A 660 -8.97 14.60 -26.44
N ASP A 661 -7.99 14.39 -25.56
CA ASP A 661 -7.84 13.08 -24.90
C ASP A 661 -9.11 12.85 -24.03
N THR A 662 -9.73 11.66 -24.15
CA THR A 662 -11.06 11.39 -23.59
C THR A 662 -11.02 11.05 -22.09
N GLU A 663 -11.36 12.02 -21.24
CA GLU A 663 -11.77 11.78 -19.85
C GLU A 663 -13.31 11.67 -19.72
N GLU A 664 -13.86 10.52 -20.14
CA GLU A 664 -15.16 10.03 -19.64
C GLU A 664 -14.95 8.85 -18.69
N GLU A 665 -15.88 8.67 -17.75
CA GLU A 665 -15.84 7.74 -16.60
C GLU A 665 -14.73 8.01 -15.56
N GLY A 666 -15.12 8.40 -14.34
CA GLY A 666 -14.17 8.62 -13.23
C GLY A 666 -14.77 9.11 -11.92
N ALA A 667 -15.97 9.71 -11.95
CA ALA A 667 -16.71 10.13 -10.75
C ALA A 667 -17.37 8.94 -10.02
N VAL A 668 -16.56 8.03 -9.47
CA VAL A 668 -17.05 6.99 -8.56
C VAL A 668 -17.33 7.61 -7.20
N GLU A 669 -18.58 8.02 -7.01
CA GLU A 669 -19.10 8.35 -5.68
C GLU A 669 -18.96 7.11 -4.78
N ASN A 670 -18.47 7.33 -3.55
CA ASN A 670 -18.13 6.24 -2.64
C ASN A 670 -19.37 5.79 -1.83
N GLU A 671 -20.42 5.43 -2.57
CA GLU A 671 -21.71 4.95 -2.07
C GLU A 671 -21.72 3.42 -2.08
N GLY A 672 -21.87 2.85 -0.88
CA GLY A 672 -21.85 1.41 -0.62
C GLY A 672 -23.09 0.97 0.16
N GLU A 673 -24.26 1.45 -0.25
CA GLU A 673 -25.56 1.06 0.30
C GLU A 673 -26.40 0.47 -0.85
N LEU A 674 -26.60 -0.86 -0.84
CA LEU A 674 -27.34 -1.62 -1.86
C LEU A 674 -28.57 -2.29 -1.23
N ASP A 675 -29.59 -1.49 -0.92
CA ASP A 675 -30.92 -2.02 -0.63
C ASP A 675 -31.67 -2.28 -1.95
N MET A 676 -31.76 -3.56 -2.32
CA MET A 676 -32.70 -4.05 -3.33
C MET A 676 -33.73 -4.98 -2.69
N GLU A 677 -34.87 -4.41 -2.28
CA GLU A 677 -36.09 -5.18 -2.06
C GLU A 677 -36.91 -5.22 -3.37
N ASN A 678 -37.01 -6.40 -3.98
CA ASN A 678 -38.03 -6.69 -4.99
C ASN A 678 -39.16 -7.48 -4.33
N GLY A 679 -40.35 -6.88 -4.26
CA GLY A 679 -41.58 -7.54 -3.85
C GLY A 679 -42.60 -7.53 -4.99
N ASP A 680 -43.03 -8.71 -5.44
CA ASP A 680 -43.90 -8.86 -6.60
C ASP A 680 -45.26 -8.13 -6.48
N LYS A 681 -45.59 -7.35 -7.52
CA LYS A 681 -46.97 -7.08 -7.93
C LYS A 681 -47.09 -7.05 -9.45
N ASN A 682 -47.26 -8.23 -10.03
CA ASN A 682 -47.62 -8.39 -11.44
C ASN A 682 -49.16 -8.33 -11.59
N GLY A 683 -49.69 -7.70 -12.64
CA GLY A 683 -51.12 -7.41 -12.78
C GLY A 683 -51.45 -6.22 -13.69
N SER A 684 -50.90 -6.16 -14.90
CA SER A 684 -51.52 -6.73 -16.11
C SER A 684 -52.71 -5.91 -16.67
N SER A 685 -52.43 -5.00 -17.61
CA SER A 685 -53.43 -4.39 -18.49
C SER A 685 -53.32 -4.99 -19.90
N GLN A 686 -54.22 -5.90 -20.26
CA GLN A 686 -54.27 -6.47 -21.62
C GLN A 686 -54.97 -5.52 -22.62
N PRO A 687 -54.62 -5.59 -23.93
CA PRO A 687 -55.31 -4.85 -24.98
C PRO A 687 -56.67 -5.47 -25.33
N LYS A 688 -57.53 -4.70 -25.99
CA LYS A 688 -58.83 -5.17 -26.53
C LYS A 688 -58.65 -6.03 -27.79
N CYS A 689 -59.37 -7.15 -27.87
CA CYS A 689 -60.24 -7.47 -29.02
C CYS A 689 -61.20 -8.63 -28.67
N ASP A 690 -62.26 -8.80 -29.46
CA ASP A 690 -63.38 -9.71 -29.21
C ASP A 690 -63.05 -11.21 -29.29
N SER A 691 -63.76 -12.03 -28.51
CA SER A 691 -64.74 -13.01 -29.05
C SER A 691 -65.37 -13.91 -27.97
N GLY A 692 -66.50 -14.55 -28.31
CA GLY A 692 -66.88 -15.87 -27.78
C GLY A 692 -67.58 -15.93 -26.42
N LYS A 693 -68.93 -15.97 -26.42
CA LYS A 693 -69.69 -16.56 -25.30
C LYS A 693 -69.67 -18.09 -25.39
N GLN A 694 -69.31 -18.77 -24.31
CA GLN A 694 -70.12 -19.81 -23.64
C GLN A 694 -69.32 -20.40 -22.47
N GLY A 695 -70.00 -20.92 -21.46
CA GLY A 695 -69.37 -21.61 -20.34
C GLY A 695 -70.19 -22.79 -19.89
N THR A 696 -69.64 -23.62 -19.00
CA THR A 696 -70.41 -24.52 -18.14
C THR A 696 -69.58 -24.93 -16.93
N SER A 697 -70.25 -25.37 -15.87
CA SER A 697 -69.67 -25.78 -14.60
C SER A 697 -69.17 -27.22 -14.60
N SER A 698 -68.07 -27.48 -13.88
CA SER A 698 -68.07 -28.33 -12.69
C SER A 698 -66.87 -27.98 -11.81
#